data_AF-K2STI5-F1
#
_entry.id   AF-K2STI5-F1
#
_cell.length_a   1.000
_cell.length_b   1.000
_cell.length_c   1.000
_cell.angle_alpha   90.00
_cell.angle_beta   90.00
_cell.angle_gamma   90.00
#
_symmetry.space_group_name_H-M   'P 1'
#
loop_
_entity.id
_entity.type
_entity.pdbx_description
1 polymer ?
#
loop_
_entity_poly.entity_id
_entity_poly.type
_entity_poly.pdbx_seq_one_letter_code
_entity_poly.pdbx_strand_id
1 'polypeptide(L)'
;MVPQPAVPEIFEDEIQTVVDARTETLQSLRELGPPDLVHLVKQPKGTTNKIGVYHHVTGVDASSSASLAAYINTLTYNPNDKTNKVVSGLYCCYNAFSRLDMRVQVAIPGTVESYCIDERGEKRVASDELWLETYLCSVLRAYSYADDGSGDTIKKIVGVRRFNPITTTESEHKFLDAAERLFFNGWQLGSDPEIQVPNLVSNHLTTGLLNYIHTTGRYASGINLFEKLRTRDPEIASLLSRVYISADEEVKAVRLLHDAIQELPMDYSLLDCQAEFLNRKGHPELALEIAKRSVISAPSEFGTWARLAEIYVSLEQWDMALLTLNSCPMFTYQDKDAPRMPEPLRVALPVMPESVCDEIDDTAGVSDADMVHPTLRKLHAAGFKGTFLKAYMLLTKITKKIGWDQLLRIRSQVFVMEEEYRHEKQHVSQQPSSRNASTSAIRSPSPQTNGHGEVEAVSENGESSKAEEETNNETVDAGESLERPATTVASEEVKAGSDEPDPSHQAYTQFQNKRLCERWLDNLFMVLYEDLRVYTIWRTEMAQYRQQQLVYKKTAEEWEILGELAERLHHFDEGIEAYQACLGLRFSPKAMRGCLKLYEQTGDVRAMLGALIRLVCWQYRWYSEFSPPLLFTIRRLIEEEGTLKVRSIIQGTSLPQHVLELTHQYTALVASFRNPGSE
;
A
#
# COMPACT_ATOMS: atom_id res chain seq x y z
N MET A 1 19.63 -8.07 29.42
CA MET A 1 18.78 -6.86 29.28
C MET A 1 18.40 -6.81 27.81
N VAL A 2 17.13 -6.65 27.45
CA VAL A 2 16.72 -6.62 26.04
C VAL A 2 17.37 -5.38 25.40
N PRO A 3 18.21 -5.51 24.35
CA PRO A 3 18.79 -4.35 23.69
C PRO A 3 17.67 -3.52 23.06
N GLN A 4 17.56 -2.27 23.50
CA GLN A 4 16.58 -1.31 22.98
C GLN A 4 17.20 -0.47 21.87
N PRO A 5 16.45 -0.13 20.79
CA PRO A 5 16.82 0.83 19.77
C PRO A 5 17.49 2.06 20.35
N ALA A 6 18.59 2.47 19.73
CA ALA A 6 19.18 3.75 20.03
C ALA A 6 18.13 4.87 19.84
N VAL A 7 18.34 5.99 20.56
CA VAL A 7 17.40 7.12 20.52
C VAL A 7 17.89 8.11 19.46
N PRO A 8 17.18 8.26 18.32
CA PRO A 8 17.46 9.35 17.39
C PRO A 8 17.12 10.69 18.04
N GLU A 9 17.88 11.73 17.71
CA GLU A 9 17.66 13.08 18.25
C GLU A 9 17.65 14.10 17.13
N ILE A 10 16.49 14.73 16.94
CA ILE A 10 16.30 15.81 15.98
C ILE A 10 16.26 17.12 16.78
N PHE A 11 17.15 18.05 16.45
CA PHE A 11 17.32 19.31 17.18
C PHE A 11 16.40 20.39 16.60
N GLU A 12 15.63 21.03 17.48
CA GLU A 12 14.83 22.20 17.13
C GLU A 12 15.72 23.46 17.06
N ASP A 13 15.30 24.43 16.25
CA ASP A 13 15.89 25.77 16.26
C ASP A 13 15.40 26.56 17.49
N GLU A 14 14.07 26.67 17.63
CA GLU A 14 13.40 27.23 18.80
C GLU A 14 12.61 26.14 19.55
N ILE A 15 12.69 26.15 20.88
CA ILE A 15 12.06 25.16 21.75
C ILE A 15 10.53 25.24 21.59
N GLN A 16 9.86 24.08 21.46
CA GLN A 16 8.40 23.91 21.30
C GLN A 16 7.85 24.12 19.88
N THR A 17 8.65 24.55 18.91
CA THR A 17 8.19 24.75 17.52
C THR A 17 7.56 23.50 16.91
N VAL A 18 8.06 22.31 17.23
CA VAL A 18 7.52 21.04 16.72
C VAL A 18 6.20 20.67 17.40
N VAL A 19 6.02 21.06 18.66
CA VAL A 19 4.76 20.85 19.39
C VAL A 19 3.67 21.76 18.84
N ASP A 20 4.02 22.99 18.49
CA ASP A 20 3.10 23.94 17.86
C ASP A 20 2.73 23.47 16.45
N ALA A 21 3.71 23.09 15.63
CA ALA A 21 3.47 22.51 14.30
C ALA A 21 2.56 21.28 14.37
N ARG A 22 2.77 20.38 15.35
CA ARG A 22 1.86 19.24 15.57
C ARG A 22 0.44 19.71 15.86
N THR A 23 0.27 20.73 16.70
CA THR A 23 -1.05 21.27 17.06
C THR A 23 -1.77 21.84 15.84
N GLU A 24 -1.07 22.56 14.97
CA GLU A 24 -1.62 23.10 13.72
C GLU A 24 -2.06 21.98 12.76
N THR A 25 -1.32 20.86 12.72
CA THR A 25 -1.66 19.74 11.82
C THR A 25 -2.91 18.95 12.24
N LEU A 26 -3.40 19.08 13.49
CA LEU A 26 -4.52 18.28 14.01
C LEU A 26 -5.78 18.38 13.14
N GLN A 27 -6.08 19.58 12.63
CA GLN A 27 -7.26 19.83 11.77
C GLN A 27 -7.19 19.11 10.42
N SER A 28 -6.00 18.72 9.98
CA SER A 28 -5.76 18.08 8.69
C SER A 28 -5.72 16.55 8.77
N LEU A 29 -5.65 15.97 9.97
CA LEU A 29 -5.57 14.52 10.18
C LEU A 29 -6.90 13.85 9.79
N ARG A 30 -6.82 12.73 9.09
CA ARG A 30 -8.01 12.02 8.58
C ARG A 30 -8.05 10.53 8.91
N GLU A 31 -6.90 9.92 9.21
CA GLU A 31 -6.79 8.49 9.48
C GLU A 31 -6.48 8.25 10.97
N LEU A 32 -5.71 7.19 11.26
CA LEU A 32 -5.21 6.88 12.60
C LEU A 32 -4.32 8.00 13.19
N GLY A 33 -3.87 8.97 12.39
CA GLY A 33 -2.97 10.06 12.79
C GLY A 33 -1.48 9.68 12.70
N PRO A 34 -0.57 10.66 12.89
CA PRO A 34 0.86 10.48 12.72
C PRO A 34 1.48 9.67 13.87
N PRO A 35 2.71 9.14 13.73
CA PRO A 35 3.45 8.56 14.84
C PRO A 35 3.47 9.48 16.07
N ASP A 36 3.57 8.88 17.24
CA ASP A 36 3.60 9.62 18.49
C ASP A 36 4.85 10.51 18.53
N LEU A 37 4.72 11.70 19.11
CA LEU A 37 5.79 12.67 19.22
C LEU A 37 6.33 12.65 20.65
N VAL A 38 7.65 12.53 20.79
CA VAL A 38 8.33 12.72 22.07
C VAL A 38 9.25 13.91 21.94
N HIS A 39 8.97 14.95 22.69
CA HIS A 39 9.78 16.17 22.77
C HIS A 39 10.45 16.25 24.13
N LEU A 40 11.77 16.48 24.16
CA LEU A 40 12.59 16.59 25.35
C LEU A 40 13.27 17.94 25.39
N VAL A 41 13.26 18.57 26.57
CA VAL A 41 14.06 19.77 26.84
C VAL A 41 15.28 19.35 27.62
N LYS A 42 16.44 19.56 27.01
CA LYS A 42 17.75 19.23 27.57
C LYS A 42 18.49 20.48 28.00
N GLN A 43 19.28 20.36 29.06
CA GLN A 43 20.19 21.40 29.53
C GLN A 43 21.63 20.87 29.55
N PRO A 44 22.55 21.46 28.77
CA PRO A 44 23.96 21.10 28.82
C PRO A 44 24.55 21.37 30.21
N LYS A 45 25.41 20.46 30.68
CA LYS A 45 26.15 20.65 31.93
C LYS A 45 27.04 21.89 31.83
N GLY A 46 26.81 22.87 32.71
CA GLY A 46 27.59 24.11 32.77
C GLY A 46 26.94 25.33 32.09
N THR A 47 25.80 25.15 31.42
CA THR A 47 25.08 26.24 30.73
C THR A 47 23.62 26.29 31.19
N THR A 48 23.01 27.48 31.20
CA THR A 48 21.58 27.67 31.51
C THR A 48 20.69 27.58 30.28
N ASN A 49 21.26 27.67 29.08
CA ASN A 49 20.53 27.55 27.81
C ASN A 49 19.97 26.14 27.66
N LYS A 50 18.68 26.08 27.33
CA LYS A 50 17.96 24.84 27.09
C LYS A 50 17.95 24.56 25.59
N ILE A 51 17.89 23.28 25.24
CA ILE A 51 17.85 22.79 23.86
C ILE A 51 16.62 21.90 23.73
N GLY A 52 15.82 22.12 22.70
CA GLY A 52 14.71 21.26 22.32
C GLY A 52 15.18 20.15 21.40
N VAL A 53 14.87 18.91 21.75
CA VAL A 53 15.09 17.75 20.87
C VAL A 53 13.85 16.89 20.81
N TYR A 54 13.60 16.26 19.68
CA TYR A 54 12.46 15.37 19.53
C TYR A 54 12.80 14.14 18.71
N HIS A 55 11.92 13.15 18.83
CA HIS A 55 11.87 11.98 17.98
C HIS A 55 10.45 11.45 17.90
N HIS A 56 10.23 10.56 16.96
CA HIS A 56 8.95 9.89 16.78
C HIS A 56 8.98 8.48 17.37
N VAL A 57 7.83 7.99 17.80
CA VAL A 57 7.71 6.64 18.33
C VAL A 57 6.38 5.99 17.97
N THR A 58 6.38 4.67 17.88
CA THR A 58 5.17 3.83 17.77
C THR A 58 5.33 2.60 18.65
N GLY A 59 4.21 2.07 19.16
CA GLY A 59 4.19 0.82 19.93
C GLY A 59 4.52 0.95 21.42
N VAL A 60 4.60 2.17 21.96
CA VAL A 60 4.66 2.39 23.41
C VAL A 60 3.25 2.20 23.99
N ASP A 61 3.18 1.61 25.20
CA ASP A 61 1.92 1.43 25.92
C ASP A 61 1.31 2.80 26.31
N ALA A 62 0.24 3.16 25.62
CA ALA A 62 -0.54 4.38 25.83
C ALA A 62 -1.81 4.16 26.68
N SER A 63 -1.89 3.07 27.45
CA SER A 63 -3.03 2.77 28.32
C SER A 63 -3.18 3.71 29.51
N SER A 64 -2.14 4.44 29.88
CA SER A 64 -2.19 5.40 30.98
C SER A 64 -1.10 6.48 30.87
N SER A 65 -1.31 7.60 31.56
CA SER A 65 -0.30 8.65 31.70
C SER A 65 0.97 8.15 32.40
N ALA A 66 0.85 7.19 33.32
CA ALA A 66 1.97 6.58 34.02
C ALA A 66 2.87 5.77 33.08
N SER A 67 2.29 5.00 32.15
CA SER A 67 3.06 4.23 31.14
C SER A 67 3.87 5.16 30.22
N LEU A 68 3.26 6.25 29.74
CA LEU A 68 3.95 7.24 28.91
C LEU A 68 5.03 8.02 29.67
N ALA A 69 4.76 8.38 30.94
CA ALA A 69 5.76 9.00 31.81
C ALA A 69 6.93 8.06 32.11
N ALA A 70 6.66 6.75 32.27
CA ALA A 70 7.71 5.75 32.44
C ALA A 70 8.62 5.67 31.20
N TYR A 71 8.05 5.73 30.00
CA TYR A 71 8.85 5.83 28.76
C TYR A 71 9.73 7.08 28.75
N ILE A 72 9.20 8.27 29.06
CA ILE A 72 10.02 9.49 29.17
C ILE A 72 11.17 9.30 30.19
N ASN A 73 10.88 8.67 31.32
CA ASN A 73 11.89 8.41 32.35
C ASN A 73 13.03 7.51 31.84
N THR A 74 12.76 6.55 30.95
CA THR A 74 13.83 5.74 30.33
C THR A 74 14.81 6.59 29.51
N LEU A 75 14.34 7.70 28.93
CA LEU A 75 15.15 8.61 28.11
C LEU A 75 16.05 9.53 28.94
N THR A 76 15.81 9.63 30.24
CA THR A 76 16.64 10.47 31.15
C THR A 76 18.04 9.92 31.33
N TYR A 77 18.21 8.61 31.14
CA TYR A 77 19.49 7.90 31.26
C TYR A 77 19.93 7.39 29.88
N ASN A 78 20.20 8.32 28.94
CA ASN A 78 20.77 7.95 27.65
C ASN A 78 22.29 7.74 27.79
N PRO A 79 22.83 6.52 27.59
CA PRO A 79 24.28 6.27 27.70
C PRO A 79 25.12 7.05 26.68
N ASN A 80 24.52 7.43 25.55
CA ASN A 80 25.18 8.16 24.46
C ASN A 80 25.28 9.66 24.72
N ASP A 81 24.42 10.24 25.57
CA ASP A 81 24.41 11.66 25.89
C ASP A 81 24.77 11.89 27.36
N LYS A 82 26.08 11.95 27.64
CA LYS A 82 26.62 12.20 28.99
C LYS A 82 26.72 13.69 29.34
N THR A 83 26.56 14.57 28.36
CA THR A 83 26.82 16.01 28.49
C THR A 83 25.55 16.80 28.82
N ASN A 84 24.39 16.33 28.39
CA ASN A 84 23.13 17.01 28.64
C ASN A 84 22.30 16.31 29.73
N LYS A 85 21.56 17.10 30.51
CA LYS A 85 20.57 16.61 31.47
C LYS A 85 19.16 16.88 30.93
N VAL A 86 18.29 15.87 30.90
CA VAL A 86 16.87 16.05 30.56
C VAL A 86 16.17 16.78 31.71
N VAL A 87 15.53 17.91 31.41
CA VAL A 87 14.83 18.78 32.38
C VAL A 87 13.32 18.56 32.31
N SER A 88 12.77 18.39 31.11
CA SER A 88 11.37 18.06 30.92
C SER A 88 11.16 17.21 29.66
N GLY A 89 10.09 16.43 29.63
CA GLY A 89 9.64 15.70 28.45
C GLY A 89 8.14 15.88 28.22
N LEU A 90 7.74 15.80 26.96
CA LEU A 90 6.35 15.83 26.51
C LEU A 90 6.14 14.64 25.57
N TYR A 91 5.16 13.80 25.85
CA TYR A 91 4.71 12.73 24.97
C TYR A 91 3.35 13.11 24.39
N CYS A 92 3.20 13.07 23.07
CA CYS A 92 1.93 13.31 22.38
C CYS A 92 1.48 12.06 21.61
N CYS A 93 0.29 11.56 21.92
CA CYS A 93 -0.35 10.42 21.26
C CYS A 93 -1.72 10.86 20.71
N TYR A 94 -1.97 10.62 19.43
CA TYR A 94 -3.23 11.04 18.82
C TYR A 94 -4.33 10.00 19.06
N ASN A 95 -5.52 10.44 19.46
CA ASN A 95 -6.72 9.63 19.56
C ASN A 95 -7.60 9.94 18.35
N ALA A 96 -7.75 8.96 17.45
CA ALA A 96 -8.51 9.12 16.21
C ALA A 96 -10.03 8.95 16.39
N PHE A 97 -10.51 8.30 17.47
CA PHE A 97 -11.95 8.22 17.77
C PHE A 97 -12.50 9.60 18.13
N SER A 98 -11.90 10.23 19.15
CA SER A 98 -12.33 11.53 19.66
C SER A 98 -11.67 12.73 18.95
N ARG A 99 -10.70 12.48 18.05
CA ARG A 99 -9.87 13.49 17.36
C ARG A 99 -9.18 14.46 18.33
N LEU A 100 -8.56 13.89 19.36
CA LEU A 100 -7.84 14.62 20.40
C LEU A 100 -6.37 14.19 20.43
N ASP A 101 -5.46 15.13 20.70
CA ASP A 101 -4.05 14.83 20.93
C ASP A 101 -3.81 14.72 22.45
N MET A 102 -3.62 13.49 22.93
CA MET A 102 -3.33 13.20 24.34
C MET A 102 -1.88 13.56 24.64
N ARG A 103 -1.66 14.37 25.69
CA ARG A 103 -0.34 14.88 26.07
C ARG A 103 0.00 14.54 27.51
N VAL A 104 1.21 14.03 27.71
CA VAL A 104 1.79 13.75 29.03
C VAL A 104 3.08 14.55 29.16
N GLN A 105 3.05 15.53 30.06
CA GLN A 105 4.18 16.39 30.36
C GLN A 105 4.83 15.94 31.67
N VAL A 106 6.13 15.69 31.63
CA VAL A 106 6.95 15.29 32.77
C VAL A 106 8.00 16.37 33.03
N ALA A 107 7.95 17.01 34.18
CA ALA A 107 9.01 17.89 34.67
C ALA A 107 9.91 17.10 35.63
N ILE A 108 11.23 17.15 35.41
CA ILE A 108 12.18 16.37 36.18
C ILE A 108 12.91 17.28 37.19
N PRO A 109 12.84 16.99 38.51
CA PRO A 109 12.22 15.81 39.13
C PRO A 109 10.73 16.00 39.51
N GLY A 110 9.87 15.09 39.05
CA GLY A 110 8.72 14.62 39.83
C GLY A 110 7.31 15.10 39.47
N THR A 111 7.10 16.06 38.56
CA THR A 111 5.72 16.48 38.21
C THR A 111 5.28 15.84 36.91
N VAL A 112 4.17 15.10 36.93
CA VAL A 112 3.52 14.54 35.73
C VAL A 112 2.16 15.20 35.58
N GLU A 113 1.92 15.82 34.44
CA GLU A 113 0.64 16.40 34.07
C GLU A 113 0.13 15.72 32.79
N SER A 114 -1.13 15.32 32.78
CA SER A 114 -1.79 14.74 31.61
C SER A 114 -3.01 15.55 31.21
N TYR A 115 -3.13 15.85 29.92
CA TYR A 115 -4.22 16.61 29.34
C TYR A 115 -4.40 16.21 27.87
N CYS A 116 -5.48 16.66 27.24
CA CYS A 116 -5.66 16.50 25.80
C CYS A 116 -5.86 17.85 25.12
N ILE A 117 -5.50 17.92 23.84
CA ILE A 117 -5.69 19.10 23.00
C ILE A 117 -6.65 18.74 21.87
N ASP A 118 -7.66 19.59 21.63
CA ASP A 118 -8.57 19.41 20.51
C ASP A 118 -8.06 20.08 19.22
N GLU A 119 -8.80 19.91 18.11
CA GLU A 119 -8.47 20.50 16.81
C GLU A 119 -8.39 22.04 16.83
N ARG A 120 -8.91 22.71 17.87
CA ARG A 120 -8.85 24.17 18.05
C ARG A 120 -7.66 24.62 18.88
N GLY A 121 -6.89 23.67 19.42
CA GLY A 121 -5.79 23.96 20.33
C GLY A 121 -6.23 24.15 21.79
N GLU A 122 -7.48 23.85 22.15
CA GLU A 122 -7.98 24.03 23.51
C GLU A 122 -7.63 22.83 24.40
N LYS A 123 -7.17 23.12 25.62
CA LYS A 123 -6.79 22.12 26.62
C LYS A 123 -8.01 21.54 27.32
N ARG A 124 -8.12 20.22 27.32
CA ARG A 124 -9.20 19.43 27.96
C ARG A 124 -8.64 18.39 28.93
N VAL A 125 -9.52 17.86 29.78
CA VAL A 125 -9.18 16.82 30.77
C VAL A 125 -9.10 15.46 30.09
N ALA A 126 -8.02 14.73 30.36
CA ALA A 126 -7.82 13.36 29.89
C ALA A 126 -8.59 12.37 30.80
N SER A 127 -9.75 11.88 30.34
CA SER A 127 -10.54 10.86 31.04
C SER A 127 -10.06 9.44 30.76
N ASP A 128 -10.48 8.46 31.57
CA ASP A 128 -10.13 7.05 31.40
C ASP A 128 -10.66 6.46 30.07
N GLU A 129 -11.84 6.90 29.62
CA GLU A 129 -12.40 6.50 28.32
C GLU A 129 -11.51 6.97 27.16
N LEU A 130 -10.99 8.20 27.22
CA LEU A 130 -10.06 8.72 26.22
C LEU A 130 -8.74 7.95 26.23
N TRP A 131 -8.26 7.50 27.40
CA TRP A 131 -7.06 6.64 27.48
C TRP A 131 -7.28 5.27 26.84
N LEU A 132 -8.47 4.68 27.01
CA LEU A 132 -8.82 3.41 26.36
C LEU A 132 -8.82 3.55 24.83
N GLU A 133 -9.44 4.60 24.30
CA GLU A 133 -9.43 4.91 22.87
C GLU A 133 -8.00 5.13 22.34
N THR A 134 -7.21 5.91 23.09
CA THR A 134 -5.82 6.25 22.72
C THR A 134 -4.92 5.03 22.69
N TYR A 135 -5.08 4.13 23.66
CA TYR A 135 -4.38 2.85 23.68
C TYR A 135 -4.69 2.01 22.44
N LEU A 136 -5.96 1.86 22.09
CA LEU A 136 -6.33 1.11 20.89
C LEU A 136 -5.76 1.76 19.63
N CYS A 137 -5.87 3.09 19.49
CA CYS A 137 -5.27 3.83 18.39
C CYS A 137 -3.75 3.65 18.33
N SER A 138 -3.02 3.65 19.46
CA SER A 138 -1.57 3.51 19.47
C SER A 138 -1.11 2.13 18.99
N VAL A 139 -1.84 1.07 19.36
CA VAL A 139 -1.58 -0.31 18.88
C VAL A 139 -1.85 -0.43 17.38
N LEU A 140 -3.00 0.07 16.90
CA LEU A 140 -3.35 0.03 15.47
C LEU A 140 -2.34 0.84 14.63
N ARG A 141 -1.92 2.00 15.14
CA ARG A 141 -0.89 2.84 14.52
C ARG A 141 0.45 2.10 14.46
N ALA A 142 0.84 1.38 15.50
CA ALA A 142 2.08 0.59 15.47
C ALA A 142 2.08 -0.47 14.36
N TYR A 143 0.94 -1.15 14.13
CA TYR A 143 0.78 -2.05 12.98
C TYR A 143 0.78 -1.32 11.63
N SER A 144 0.09 -0.17 11.54
CA SER A 144 0.02 0.61 10.30
C SER A 144 1.38 1.18 9.86
N TYR A 145 2.20 1.67 10.79
CA TYR A 145 3.51 2.26 10.48
C TYR A 145 4.68 1.25 10.53
N ALA A 146 4.39 -0.03 10.80
CA ALA A 146 5.40 -1.07 10.74
C ALA A 146 5.87 -1.29 9.29
N ASP A 147 7.17 -1.56 9.15
CA ASP A 147 7.76 -1.86 7.86
C ASP A 147 7.58 -3.34 7.51
N ASP A 148 7.39 -3.64 6.23
CA ASP A 148 7.15 -5.00 5.72
C ASP A 148 8.45 -5.77 5.43
N GLY A 149 9.59 -5.22 5.83
CA GLY A 149 10.92 -5.73 5.54
C GLY A 149 11.55 -5.17 4.27
N SER A 150 10.80 -4.40 3.46
CA SER A 150 11.33 -3.74 2.25
C SER A 150 12.19 -2.52 2.57
N GLY A 151 11.97 -1.87 3.72
CA GLY A 151 12.62 -0.62 4.08
C GLY A 151 12.00 0.65 3.49
N ASP A 152 10.96 0.53 2.66
CA ASP A 152 10.27 1.67 2.04
C ASP A 152 9.53 2.55 3.06
N THR A 153 9.02 1.96 4.14
CA THR A 153 8.27 2.69 5.15
C THR A 153 9.19 3.26 6.22
N ILE A 154 10.32 2.58 6.49
CA ILE A 154 11.26 2.98 7.54
C ILE A 154 11.88 4.36 7.30
N LYS A 155 12.23 4.68 6.03
CA LYS A 155 12.93 5.92 5.66
C LYS A 155 12.01 7.13 5.42
N LYS A 156 10.68 6.93 5.32
CA LYS A 156 9.71 8.01 5.02
C LYS A 156 9.62 9.07 6.12
N ILE A 157 9.74 8.66 7.38
CA ILE A 157 9.70 9.56 8.53
C ILE A 157 11.02 9.38 9.28
N VAL A 158 11.76 10.47 9.43
CA VAL A 158 13.07 10.46 10.07
C VAL A 158 12.93 10.26 11.58
N GLY A 159 13.79 9.43 12.15
CA GLY A 159 13.91 9.29 13.61
C GLY A 159 12.71 8.64 14.31
N VAL A 160 12.04 7.67 13.67
CA VAL A 160 10.95 6.90 14.28
C VAL A 160 11.47 5.65 14.97
N ARG A 161 11.23 5.52 16.28
CA ARG A 161 11.41 4.27 17.04
C ARG A 161 10.15 3.41 16.92
N ARG A 162 10.27 2.14 16.53
CA ARG A 162 9.12 1.24 16.37
C ARG A 162 9.25 0.07 17.33
N PHE A 163 8.38 0.04 18.33
CA PHE A 163 8.29 -1.03 19.31
C PHE A 163 7.17 -1.98 18.95
N ASN A 164 7.28 -3.23 19.41
CA ASN A 164 6.16 -4.14 19.34
C ASN A 164 5.15 -3.79 20.47
N PRO A 165 3.91 -3.38 20.14
CA PRO A 165 2.91 -3.03 21.16
C PRO A 165 2.42 -4.21 22.00
N ILE A 166 2.54 -5.46 21.51
CA ILE A 166 2.00 -6.66 22.16
C ILE A 166 3.10 -7.73 22.26
N THR A 167 3.69 -7.82 23.44
CA THR A 167 4.84 -8.71 23.72
C THR A 167 4.51 -9.88 24.66
N THR A 168 3.37 -9.80 25.34
CA THR A 168 2.92 -10.77 26.35
C THR A 168 1.44 -11.12 26.18
N THR A 169 1.01 -12.24 26.78
CA THR A 169 -0.40 -12.63 26.84
C THR A 169 -1.25 -11.65 27.64
N GLU A 170 -0.68 -11.00 28.66
CA GLU A 170 -1.38 -9.94 29.41
C GLU A 170 -1.68 -8.72 28.53
N SER A 171 -0.71 -8.29 27.71
CA SER A 171 -0.93 -7.22 26.73
C SER A 171 -1.91 -7.62 25.62
N GLU A 172 -1.93 -8.90 25.21
CA GLU A 172 -2.93 -9.43 24.28
C GLU A 172 -4.35 -9.31 24.88
N HIS A 173 -4.55 -9.76 26.12
CA HIS A 173 -5.85 -9.66 26.78
C HIS A 173 -6.35 -8.21 26.90
N LYS A 174 -5.46 -7.27 27.24
CA LYS A 174 -5.80 -5.84 27.29
C LYS A 174 -6.19 -5.30 25.92
N PHE A 175 -5.45 -5.65 24.87
CA PHE A 175 -5.75 -5.24 23.51
C PHE A 175 -7.11 -5.77 23.04
N LEU A 176 -7.38 -7.06 23.24
CA LEU A 176 -8.64 -7.68 22.82
C LEU A 176 -9.84 -7.14 23.61
N ASP A 177 -9.70 -6.87 24.90
CA ASP A 177 -10.75 -6.22 25.71
C ASP A 177 -11.04 -4.78 25.24
N ALA A 178 -9.99 -3.99 24.95
CA ALA A 178 -10.15 -2.66 24.39
C ALA A 178 -10.84 -2.69 23.01
N ALA A 179 -10.41 -3.62 22.14
CA ALA A 179 -11.00 -3.82 20.83
C ALA A 179 -12.46 -4.24 20.91
N GLU A 180 -12.83 -5.13 21.84
CA GLU A 180 -14.23 -5.55 22.04
C GLU A 180 -15.12 -4.38 22.45
N ARG A 181 -14.67 -3.55 23.39
CA ARG A 181 -15.45 -2.41 23.91
C ARG A 181 -15.67 -1.32 22.87
N LEU A 182 -14.68 -1.08 22.01
CA LEU A 182 -14.70 -0.02 21.01
C LEU A 182 -15.11 -0.49 19.60
N PHE A 183 -15.35 -1.79 19.42
CA PHE A 183 -15.58 -2.41 18.10
C PHE A 183 -16.62 -1.70 17.25
N PHE A 184 -17.80 -1.42 17.82
CA PHE A 184 -18.94 -0.83 17.10
C PHE A 184 -18.73 0.64 16.72
N ASN A 185 -17.72 1.29 17.29
CA ASN A 185 -17.29 2.63 16.90
C ASN A 185 -16.06 2.61 15.96
N GLY A 186 -15.54 1.42 15.62
CA GLY A 186 -14.31 1.24 14.84
C GLY A 186 -14.33 1.88 13.45
N TRP A 187 -15.51 2.03 12.85
CA TRP A 187 -15.69 2.70 11.56
C TRP A 187 -15.25 4.19 11.58
N GLN A 188 -15.23 4.82 12.76
CA GLN A 188 -14.79 6.22 12.92
C GLN A 188 -13.29 6.39 12.66
N LEU A 189 -12.50 5.31 12.74
CA LEU A 189 -11.06 5.34 12.54
C LEU A 189 -10.65 5.49 11.07
N GLY A 190 -11.59 5.37 10.13
CA GLY A 190 -11.29 5.29 8.70
C GLY A 190 -11.02 3.86 8.23
N SER A 191 -10.62 3.73 6.97
CA SER A 191 -10.42 2.45 6.27
C SER A 191 -9.23 2.52 5.33
N ASP A 192 -8.79 1.37 4.83
CA ASP A 192 -7.74 1.31 3.83
C ASP A 192 -8.15 2.05 2.54
N PRO A 193 -7.20 2.60 1.74
CA PRO A 193 -7.50 3.45 0.57
C PRO A 193 -8.31 2.81 -0.57
N GLU A 194 -8.59 1.52 -0.46
CA GLU A 194 -9.34 0.73 -1.43
C GLU A 194 -10.82 0.59 -1.06
N ILE A 195 -11.18 0.98 0.16
CA ILE A 195 -12.54 0.99 0.68
C ILE A 195 -13.08 2.41 0.54
N GLN A 196 -14.25 2.57 -0.07
CA GLN A 196 -14.83 3.90 -0.25
C GLN A 196 -15.42 4.43 1.05
N VAL A 197 -16.21 3.59 1.72
CA VAL A 197 -16.94 3.95 2.94
C VAL A 197 -16.58 2.97 4.05
N PRO A 198 -15.95 3.44 5.14
CA PRO A 198 -15.71 2.60 6.32
C PRO A 198 -17.03 2.06 6.87
N ASN A 199 -17.07 0.78 7.21
CA ASN A 199 -18.21 0.13 7.85
C ASN A 199 -17.75 -0.74 9.02
N LEU A 200 -18.65 -1.52 9.63
CA LEU A 200 -18.33 -2.36 10.78
C LEU A 200 -17.30 -3.45 10.48
N VAL A 201 -17.24 -3.92 9.23
CA VAL A 201 -16.36 -5.00 8.77
C VAL A 201 -15.06 -4.47 8.16
N SER A 202 -15.11 -3.33 7.49
CA SER A 202 -14.02 -2.74 6.70
C SER A 202 -13.60 -1.40 7.30
N ASN A 203 -12.68 -1.44 8.27
CA ASN A 203 -12.09 -0.27 8.91
C ASN A 203 -10.71 -0.62 9.47
N HIS A 204 -9.95 0.37 9.93
CA HIS A 204 -8.59 0.10 10.44
C HIS A 204 -8.55 -0.77 11.70
N LEU A 205 -9.60 -0.79 12.54
CA LEU A 205 -9.66 -1.69 13.70
C LEU A 205 -9.78 -3.15 13.25
N THR A 206 -10.68 -3.45 12.31
CA THR A 206 -10.86 -4.83 11.81
C THR A 206 -9.65 -5.29 11.01
N THR A 207 -9.08 -4.43 10.16
CA THR A 207 -7.82 -4.71 9.45
C THR A 207 -6.69 -4.97 10.46
N GLY A 208 -6.57 -4.14 11.51
CA GLY A 208 -5.56 -4.31 12.57
C GLY A 208 -5.73 -5.60 13.37
N LEU A 209 -6.96 -5.98 13.72
CA LEU A 209 -7.26 -7.24 14.40
C LEU A 209 -6.92 -8.46 13.54
N LEU A 210 -7.32 -8.44 12.26
CA LEU A 210 -7.00 -9.51 11.33
C LEU A 210 -5.48 -9.65 11.13
N ASN A 211 -4.77 -8.53 10.98
CA ASN A 211 -3.31 -8.51 10.89
C ASN A 211 -2.65 -9.06 12.17
N TYR A 212 -3.13 -8.64 13.35
CA TYR A 212 -2.65 -9.17 14.63
C TYR A 212 -2.82 -10.70 14.70
N ILE A 213 -4.03 -11.21 14.44
CA ILE A 213 -4.34 -12.64 14.50
C ILE A 213 -3.50 -13.42 13.48
N HIS A 214 -3.43 -12.92 12.25
CA HIS A 214 -2.66 -13.56 11.18
C HIS A 214 -1.16 -13.58 11.48
N THR A 215 -0.58 -12.48 11.99
CA THR A 215 0.84 -12.41 12.33
C THR A 215 1.19 -13.29 13.53
N THR A 216 0.39 -13.25 14.61
CA THR A 216 0.71 -13.95 15.86
C THR A 216 0.29 -15.41 15.88
N GLY A 217 -0.67 -15.82 15.05
CA GLY A 217 -1.19 -17.20 15.00
C GLY A 217 -2.22 -17.49 16.08
N ARG A 218 -2.67 -16.44 16.79
CA ARG A 218 -3.62 -16.52 17.92
C ARG A 218 -5.06 -16.64 17.45
N TYR A 219 -5.32 -17.62 16.56
CA TYR A 219 -6.62 -17.83 15.94
C TYR A 219 -7.72 -18.12 16.97
N ALA A 220 -7.42 -18.89 18.02
CA ALA A 220 -8.40 -19.19 19.08
C ALA A 220 -8.89 -17.91 19.80
N SER A 221 -7.98 -16.98 20.13
CA SER A 221 -8.32 -15.68 20.72
C SER A 221 -9.21 -14.86 19.77
N GLY A 222 -8.84 -14.83 18.48
CA GLY A 222 -9.59 -14.12 17.44
C GLY A 222 -10.99 -14.70 17.21
N ILE A 223 -11.12 -16.03 17.15
CA ILE A 223 -12.40 -16.72 17.01
C ILE A 223 -13.33 -16.38 18.18
N ASN A 224 -12.83 -16.45 19.42
CA ASN A 224 -13.62 -16.12 20.61
C ASN A 224 -14.11 -14.67 20.61
N LEU A 225 -13.25 -13.72 20.21
CA LEU A 225 -13.61 -12.31 20.09
C LEU A 225 -14.74 -12.13 19.05
N PHE A 226 -14.55 -12.63 17.83
CA PHE A 226 -15.53 -12.42 16.77
C PHE A 226 -16.82 -13.22 16.95
N GLU A 227 -16.80 -14.40 17.59
CA GLU A 227 -18.02 -15.10 18.00
C GLU A 227 -18.84 -14.25 18.98
N LYS A 228 -18.19 -13.68 20.00
CA LYS A 228 -18.86 -12.79 20.96
C LYS A 228 -19.46 -11.57 20.26
N LEU A 229 -18.73 -10.95 19.34
CA LEU A 229 -19.21 -9.78 18.60
C LEU A 229 -20.35 -10.14 17.62
N ARG A 230 -20.28 -11.30 16.94
CA ARG A 230 -21.32 -11.80 16.01
C ARG A 230 -22.69 -11.91 16.67
N THR A 231 -22.74 -12.23 17.97
CA THR A 231 -24.04 -12.30 18.69
C THR A 231 -24.80 -10.98 18.70
N ARG A 232 -24.12 -9.85 18.48
CA ARG A 232 -24.73 -8.51 18.40
C ARG A 232 -25.05 -8.11 16.96
N ASP A 233 -24.18 -8.46 16.02
CA ASP A 233 -24.34 -8.13 14.61
C ASP A 233 -23.90 -9.30 13.69
N PRO A 234 -24.81 -9.88 12.89
CA PRO A 234 -24.48 -10.98 11.99
C PRO A 234 -23.47 -10.63 10.88
N GLU A 235 -23.31 -9.35 10.50
CA GLU A 235 -22.34 -8.95 9.44
C GLU A 235 -20.90 -9.35 9.79
N ILE A 236 -20.59 -9.41 11.08
CA ILE A 236 -19.28 -9.77 11.63
C ILE A 236 -18.91 -11.24 11.32
N ALA A 237 -19.88 -12.05 10.90
CA ALA A 237 -19.63 -13.42 10.42
C ALA A 237 -18.63 -13.47 9.25
N SER A 238 -18.51 -12.41 8.44
CA SER A 238 -17.50 -12.33 7.37
C SER A 238 -16.08 -12.31 7.93
N LEU A 239 -15.83 -11.53 8.99
CA LEU A 239 -14.55 -11.46 9.69
C LEU A 239 -14.21 -12.79 10.38
N LEU A 240 -15.18 -13.35 11.10
CA LEU A 240 -15.01 -14.64 11.76
C LEU A 240 -14.69 -15.76 10.74
N SER A 241 -15.36 -15.76 9.59
CA SER A 241 -15.10 -16.72 8.52
C SER A 241 -13.68 -16.58 7.96
N ARG A 242 -13.18 -15.35 7.78
CA ARG A 242 -11.78 -15.10 7.39
C ARG A 242 -10.79 -15.64 8.41
N VAL A 243 -11.08 -15.51 9.71
CA VAL A 243 -10.24 -16.08 10.78
C VAL A 243 -10.29 -17.60 10.76
N TYR A 244 -11.45 -18.22 10.60
CA TYR A 244 -11.57 -19.68 10.48
C TYR A 244 -10.81 -20.23 9.27
N ILE A 245 -10.90 -19.58 8.11
CA ILE A 245 -10.13 -19.96 6.91
C ILE A 245 -8.63 -19.86 7.19
N SER A 246 -8.20 -18.80 7.88
CA SER A 246 -6.78 -18.62 8.23
C SER A 246 -6.27 -19.59 9.30
N ALA A 247 -7.19 -20.21 10.05
CA ALA A 247 -6.92 -21.22 11.07
C ALA A 247 -7.06 -22.66 10.55
N ASP A 248 -7.18 -22.84 9.23
CA ASP A 248 -7.42 -24.11 8.54
C ASP A 248 -8.75 -24.82 8.93
N GLU A 249 -9.70 -24.10 9.54
CA GLU A 249 -11.03 -24.60 9.92
C GLU A 249 -12.11 -24.29 8.86
N GLU A 250 -11.81 -24.61 7.59
CA GLU A 250 -12.62 -24.21 6.43
C GLU A 250 -14.07 -24.72 6.47
N VAL A 251 -14.31 -25.93 6.99
CA VAL A 251 -15.66 -26.51 7.07
C VAL A 251 -16.56 -25.69 7.99
N LYS A 252 -16.03 -25.17 9.09
CA LYS A 252 -16.78 -24.29 10.00
C LYS A 252 -17.02 -22.94 9.35
N ALA A 253 -16.02 -22.39 8.65
CA ALA A 253 -16.16 -21.15 7.91
C ALA A 253 -17.29 -21.22 6.87
N VAL A 254 -17.34 -22.30 6.08
CA VAL A 254 -18.37 -22.46 5.03
C VAL A 254 -19.77 -22.61 5.64
N ARG A 255 -19.92 -23.36 6.73
CA ARG A 255 -21.21 -23.47 7.44
C ARG A 255 -21.65 -22.13 8.00
N LEU A 256 -20.73 -21.40 8.62
CA LEU A 256 -20.99 -20.07 9.13
C LEU A 256 -21.42 -19.10 8.02
N LEU A 257 -20.70 -19.07 6.89
CA LEU A 257 -21.06 -18.25 5.74
C LEU A 257 -22.43 -18.63 5.20
N HIS A 258 -22.74 -19.93 5.12
CA HIS A 258 -24.05 -20.39 4.67
C HIS A 258 -25.17 -19.85 5.56
N ASP A 259 -25.05 -20.03 6.88
CA ASP A 259 -26.06 -19.59 7.85
C ASP A 259 -26.19 -18.06 7.83
N ALA A 260 -25.07 -17.32 7.81
CA ALA A 260 -25.09 -15.85 7.78
C ALA A 260 -25.65 -15.28 6.48
N ILE A 261 -25.40 -15.89 5.32
CA ILE A 261 -25.95 -15.45 4.03
C ILE A 261 -27.45 -15.75 3.92
N GLN A 262 -27.96 -16.77 4.63
CA GLN A 262 -29.41 -16.98 4.74
C GLN A 262 -30.09 -15.83 5.48
N GLU A 263 -29.44 -15.30 6.53
CA GLU A 263 -29.94 -14.16 7.31
C GLU A 263 -29.76 -12.83 6.57
N LEU A 264 -28.60 -12.63 5.93
CA LEU A 264 -28.20 -11.41 5.21
C LEU A 264 -27.84 -11.72 3.74
N PRO A 265 -28.84 -11.93 2.86
CA PRO A 265 -28.56 -12.42 1.51
C PRO A 265 -27.87 -11.39 0.59
N MET A 266 -27.95 -10.10 0.91
CA MET A 266 -27.42 -9.02 0.08
C MET A 266 -26.24 -8.30 0.72
N ASP A 267 -25.62 -8.87 1.77
CA ASP A 267 -24.39 -8.31 2.31
C ASP A 267 -23.20 -8.64 1.40
N TYR A 268 -22.49 -7.61 0.94
CA TYR A 268 -21.38 -7.78 0.02
C TYR A 268 -20.15 -8.39 0.70
N SER A 269 -19.96 -8.19 2.01
CA SER A 269 -18.76 -8.65 2.72
C SER A 269 -18.74 -10.18 2.89
N LEU A 270 -19.90 -10.76 3.18
CA LEU A 270 -20.12 -12.21 3.23
C LEU A 270 -19.99 -12.84 1.84
N LEU A 271 -20.60 -12.21 0.82
CA LEU A 271 -20.53 -12.69 -0.56
C LEU A 271 -19.10 -12.63 -1.12
N ASP A 272 -18.35 -11.54 -0.84
CA ASP A 272 -16.94 -11.42 -1.23
C ASP A 272 -16.10 -12.51 -0.56
N CYS A 273 -16.27 -12.74 0.74
CA CYS A 273 -15.55 -13.80 1.45
C CYS A 273 -15.83 -15.19 0.87
N GLN A 274 -17.09 -15.46 0.50
CA GLN A 274 -17.48 -16.74 -0.11
C GLN A 274 -16.91 -16.88 -1.54
N ALA A 275 -17.01 -15.84 -2.35
CA ALA A 275 -16.50 -15.83 -3.72
C ALA A 275 -14.97 -15.98 -3.74
N GLU A 276 -14.26 -15.30 -2.84
CA GLU A 276 -12.82 -15.43 -2.66
C GLU A 276 -12.42 -16.87 -2.30
N PHE A 277 -13.11 -17.46 -1.32
CA PHE A 277 -12.84 -18.83 -0.89
C PHE A 277 -13.00 -19.83 -2.05
N LEU A 278 -14.09 -19.74 -2.80
CA LEU A 278 -14.35 -20.63 -3.94
C LEU A 278 -13.34 -20.44 -5.08
N ASN A 279 -12.95 -19.19 -5.38
CA ASN A 279 -11.94 -18.90 -6.39
C ASN A 279 -10.57 -19.48 -5.98
N ARG A 280 -10.17 -19.33 -4.71
CA ARG A 280 -8.92 -19.93 -4.18
C ARG A 280 -8.93 -21.46 -4.22
N LYS A 281 -10.10 -22.10 -4.06
CA LYS A 281 -10.26 -23.56 -4.17
C LYS A 281 -10.29 -24.08 -5.62
N GLY A 282 -10.20 -23.19 -6.62
CA GLY A 282 -10.22 -23.59 -8.03
C GLY A 282 -11.62 -23.87 -8.57
N HIS A 283 -12.67 -23.33 -7.94
CA HIS A 283 -14.06 -23.42 -8.42
C HIS A 283 -14.62 -22.05 -8.81
N PRO A 284 -14.02 -21.36 -9.81
CA PRO A 284 -14.46 -20.03 -10.22
C PRO A 284 -15.86 -20.01 -10.85
N GLU A 285 -16.34 -21.12 -11.40
CA GLU A 285 -17.69 -21.24 -11.98
C GLU A 285 -18.79 -21.00 -10.94
N LEU A 286 -18.61 -21.56 -9.72
CA LEU A 286 -19.52 -21.34 -8.60
C LEU A 286 -19.37 -19.93 -8.01
N ALA A 287 -18.13 -19.41 -8.00
CA ALA A 287 -17.83 -18.08 -7.48
C ALA A 287 -18.44 -16.96 -8.34
N LEU A 288 -18.62 -17.18 -9.64
CA LEU A 288 -19.06 -16.16 -10.59
C LEU A 288 -20.41 -15.55 -10.24
N GLU A 289 -21.43 -16.38 -9.99
CA GLU A 289 -22.77 -15.88 -9.68
C GLU A 289 -22.81 -15.15 -8.32
N ILE A 290 -22.00 -15.61 -7.36
CA ILE A 290 -21.84 -14.97 -6.04
C ILE A 290 -21.16 -13.61 -6.20
N ALA A 291 -20.11 -13.51 -7.01
CA ALA A 291 -19.40 -12.26 -7.26
C ALA A 291 -20.27 -11.25 -8.02
N LYS A 292 -21.06 -11.68 -9.01
CA LYS A 292 -22.05 -10.82 -9.68
C LYS A 292 -23.05 -10.27 -8.66
N ARG A 293 -23.54 -11.12 -7.75
CA ARG A 293 -24.44 -10.69 -6.67
C ARG A 293 -23.75 -9.69 -5.73
N SER A 294 -22.48 -9.91 -5.40
CA SER A 294 -21.68 -8.99 -4.58
C SER A 294 -21.54 -7.60 -5.21
N VAL A 295 -21.36 -7.55 -6.54
CA VAL A 295 -21.32 -6.28 -7.29
C VAL A 295 -22.69 -5.59 -7.29
N ILE A 296 -23.77 -6.34 -7.42
CA ILE A 296 -25.13 -5.78 -7.34
C ILE A 296 -25.42 -5.21 -5.94
N SER A 297 -24.95 -5.85 -4.87
CA SER A 297 -25.13 -5.35 -3.51
C SER A 297 -24.33 -4.07 -3.23
N ALA A 298 -23.11 -3.95 -3.75
CA ALA A 298 -22.24 -2.80 -3.53
C ALA A 298 -21.50 -2.41 -4.83
N PRO A 299 -22.19 -1.71 -5.75
CA PRO A 299 -21.61 -1.35 -7.06
C PRO A 299 -20.62 -0.18 -6.98
N SER A 300 -20.60 0.56 -5.88
CA SER A 300 -19.67 1.68 -5.68
C SER A 300 -18.34 1.27 -5.06
N GLU A 301 -18.26 0.05 -4.49
CA GLU A 301 -17.04 -0.45 -3.85
C GLU A 301 -16.08 -1.08 -4.87
N PHE A 302 -14.80 -0.70 -4.82
CA PHE A 302 -13.78 -1.25 -5.73
C PHE A 302 -13.61 -2.77 -5.56
N GLY A 303 -13.62 -3.25 -4.31
CA GLY A 303 -13.33 -4.64 -3.97
C GLY A 303 -14.25 -5.66 -4.67
N THR A 304 -15.54 -5.34 -4.81
CA THR A 304 -16.52 -6.24 -5.43
C THR A 304 -16.26 -6.41 -6.93
N TRP A 305 -15.94 -5.33 -7.63
CA TRP A 305 -15.56 -5.36 -9.05
C TRP A 305 -14.21 -6.02 -9.28
N ALA A 306 -13.22 -5.72 -8.44
CA ALA A 306 -11.90 -6.34 -8.50
C ALA A 306 -12.01 -7.87 -8.34
N ARG A 307 -12.83 -8.35 -7.39
CA ARG A 307 -13.10 -9.77 -7.19
C ARG A 307 -13.74 -10.41 -8.42
N LEU A 308 -14.75 -9.75 -9.00
CA LEU A 308 -15.41 -10.24 -10.21
C LEU A 308 -14.41 -10.33 -11.39
N ALA A 309 -13.55 -9.33 -11.55
CA ALA A 309 -12.50 -9.34 -12.56
C ALA A 309 -11.50 -10.49 -12.31
N GLU A 310 -11.07 -10.72 -11.07
CA GLU A 310 -10.23 -11.86 -10.70
C GLU A 310 -10.85 -13.21 -11.08
N ILE A 311 -12.16 -13.38 -10.88
CA ILE A 311 -12.88 -14.61 -11.22
C ILE A 311 -12.98 -14.79 -12.73
N TYR A 312 -13.26 -13.72 -13.50
CA TYR A 312 -13.23 -13.80 -14.96
C TYR A 312 -11.85 -14.14 -15.52
N VAL A 313 -10.79 -13.62 -14.89
CA VAL A 313 -9.40 -14.01 -15.20
C VAL A 313 -9.16 -15.49 -14.93
N SER A 314 -9.68 -16.03 -13.82
CA SER A 314 -9.62 -17.48 -13.52
C SER A 314 -10.42 -18.34 -14.50
N LEU A 315 -11.52 -17.81 -15.07
CA LEU A 315 -12.34 -18.47 -16.09
C LEU A 315 -11.81 -18.29 -17.51
N GLU A 316 -10.67 -17.60 -17.69
CA GLU A 316 -10.11 -17.25 -19.00
C GLU A 316 -11.07 -16.45 -19.90
N GLN A 317 -12.03 -15.75 -19.29
CA GLN A 317 -12.96 -14.85 -19.97
C GLN A 317 -12.38 -13.44 -20.03
N TRP A 318 -11.38 -13.25 -20.89
CA TRP A 318 -10.58 -12.03 -20.96
C TRP A 318 -11.38 -10.78 -21.34
N ASP A 319 -12.31 -10.88 -22.30
CA ASP A 319 -13.16 -9.76 -22.72
C ASP A 319 -13.98 -9.21 -21.54
N MET A 320 -14.60 -10.13 -20.78
CA MET A 320 -15.40 -9.80 -19.61
C MET A 320 -14.53 -9.28 -18.46
N ALA A 321 -13.33 -9.81 -18.27
CA ALA A 321 -12.39 -9.31 -17.29
C ALA A 321 -12.01 -7.85 -17.56
N LEU A 322 -11.68 -7.50 -18.81
CA LEU A 322 -11.36 -6.12 -19.17
C LEU A 322 -12.57 -5.18 -19.06
N LEU A 323 -13.76 -5.62 -19.49
CA LEU A 323 -15.00 -4.85 -19.32
C LEU A 323 -15.31 -4.56 -17.85
N THR A 324 -15.11 -5.57 -16.99
CA THR A 324 -15.30 -5.46 -15.55
C THR A 324 -14.27 -4.51 -14.95
N LEU A 325 -13.00 -4.65 -15.33
CA LEU A 325 -11.91 -3.78 -14.88
C LEU A 325 -12.16 -2.32 -15.26
N ASN A 326 -12.62 -2.06 -16.49
CA ASN A 326 -12.99 -0.73 -16.95
C ASN A 326 -14.16 -0.12 -16.17
N SER A 327 -15.02 -0.96 -15.59
CA SER A 327 -16.17 -0.55 -14.79
C SER A 327 -15.84 -0.38 -13.31
N CYS A 328 -14.61 -0.69 -12.87
CA CYS A 328 -14.20 -0.56 -11.47
C CYS A 328 -14.22 0.91 -11.02
N PRO A 329 -14.86 1.24 -9.89
CA PRO A 329 -14.75 2.57 -9.30
C PRO A 329 -13.32 2.75 -8.76
N MET A 330 -12.66 3.84 -9.18
CA MET A 330 -11.28 4.13 -8.79
C MET A 330 -11.25 5.25 -7.75
N PHE A 331 -10.48 5.05 -6.69
CA PHE A 331 -10.36 6.01 -5.60
C PHE A 331 -9.01 6.70 -5.61
N THR A 332 -9.00 7.99 -5.30
CA THR A 332 -7.76 8.72 -5.08
C THR A 332 -7.09 8.17 -3.83
N TYR A 333 -5.89 7.63 -3.99
CA TYR A 333 -5.12 7.12 -2.87
C TYR A 333 -4.79 8.26 -1.90
N GLN A 334 -5.11 8.07 -0.63
CA GLN A 334 -4.72 8.95 0.47
C GLN A 334 -3.49 8.33 1.15
N ASP A 335 -2.43 9.12 1.30
CA ASP A 335 -1.25 8.69 2.05
C ASP A 335 -1.54 8.77 3.55
N LYS A 336 -0.91 7.87 4.30
CA LYS A 336 -0.95 7.87 5.77
C LYS A 336 -0.55 9.22 6.34
N ASP A 337 -1.16 9.59 7.47
CA ASP A 337 -0.87 10.84 8.16
C ASP A 337 0.64 10.96 8.51
N ALA A 338 1.39 11.75 7.75
CA ALA A 338 2.81 11.99 8.00
C ALA A 338 2.98 13.29 8.82
N PRO A 339 3.88 13.31 9.81
CA PRO A 339 4.15 14.53 10.57
C PRO A 339 4.76 15.60 9.65
N ARG A 340 4.16 16.79 9.63
CA ARG A 340 4.71 17.96 8.92
C ARG A 340 5.49 18.79 9.92
N MET A 341 6.82 18.61 9.95
CA MET A 341 7.70 19.24 10.94
C MET A 341 8.53 20.37 10.33
N PRO A 342 8.88 21.40 11.12
CA PRO A 342 9.85 22.42 10.72
C PRO A 342 11.20 21.81 10.34
N GLU A 343 11.99 22.56 9.56
CA GLU A 343 13.34 22.14 9.20
C GLU A 343 14.21 22.01 10.45
N PRO A 344 14.85 20.85 10.68
CA PRO A 344 15.64 20.63 11.88
C PRO A 344 16.99 21.33 11.79
N LEU A 345 17.44 21.90 12.91
CA LEU A 345 18.77 22.52 13.02
C LEU A 345 19.90 21.49 12.80
N ARG A 346 19.69 20.28 13.33
CA ARG A 346 20.62 19.16 13.21
C ARG A 346 19.87 17.85 13.44
N VAL A 347 20.31 16.79 12.76
CA VAL A 347 19.80 15.43 12.97
C VAL A 347 20.94 14.53 13.47
N ALA A 348 20.73 13.87 14.59
CA ALA A 348 21.63 12.86 15.14
C ALA A 348 20.96 11.48 15.09
N LEU A 349 21.49 10.59 14.24
CA LEU A 349 21.01 9.23 14.07
C LEU A 349 22.08 8.24 14.56
N PRO A 350 22.19 8.00 15.89
CA PRO A 350 23.16 7.07 16.43
C PRO A 350 22.85 5.64 15.98
N VAL A 351 23.90 4.85 15.75
CA VAL A 351 23.79 3.44 15.43
C VAL A 351 23.91 2.63 16.71
N MET A 352 23.05 1.62 16.88
CA MET A 352 23.18 0.67 17.98
C MET A 352 24.42 -0.22 17.73
N PRO A 353 25.38 -0.32 18.68
CA PRO A 353 26.54 -1.21 18.54
C PRO A 353 26.15 -2.65 18.19
N GLU A 354 25.07 -3.15 18.80
CA GLU A 354 24.51 -4.48 18.60
C GLU A 354 23.79 -4.66 17.24
N SER A 355 23.61 -3.59 16.46
CA SER A 355 23.10 -3.65 15.08
C SER A 355 24.19 -3.52 14.02
N VAL A 356 25.46 -3.36 14.43
CA VAL A 356 26.58 -3.21 13.48
C VAL A 356 26.91 -4.56 12.89
N CYS A 357 26.78 -4.66 11.57
CA CYS A 357 27.15 -5.81 10.77
C CYS A 357 27.79 -5.31 9.47
N ASP A 358 29.04 -5.68 9.23
CA ASP A 358 29.84 -5.20 8.08
C ASP A 358 29.18 -5.50 6.73
N GLU A 359 28.36 -6.56 6.66
CA GLU A 359 27.60 -6.92 5.45
C GLU A 359 26.39 -6.00 5.16
N ILE A 360 25.95 -5.20 6.12
CA ILE A 360 24.69 -4.43 6.10
C ILE A 360 24.96 -2.91 6.09
N ASP A 361 26.23 -2.49 6.13
CA ASP A 361 26.57 -1.08 6.27
C ASP A 361 26.38 -0.31 4.96
N ASP A 362 25.28 0.44 4.87
CA ASP A 362 24.92 1.34 3.76
C ASP A 362 25.80 2.62 3.71
N THR A 363 26.85 2.73 4.55
CA THR A 363 27.68 3.95 4.68
C THR A 363 28.68 4.18 3.55
N ALA A 364 28.79 3.26 2.60
CA ALA A 364 29.48 3.50 1.34
C ALA A 364 28.75 4.61 0.58
N GLY A 365 29.27 5.84 0.65
CA GLY A 365 28.66 7.02 0.04
C GLY A 365 28.35 6.81 -1.43
N VAL A 366 27.19 7.34 -1.86
CA VAL A 366 26.77 7.36 -3.26
C VAL A 366 27.84 8.08 -4.07
N SER A 367 28.56 7.35 -4.91
CA SER A 367 29.50 7.93 -5.86
C SER A 367 28.71 8.56 -7.01
N ASP A 368 29.22 9.62 -7.64
CA ASP A 368 28.65 10.16 -8.90
C ASP A 368 28.57 9.09 -10.02
N ALA A 369 29.29 7.97 -9.86
CA ALA A 369 29.22 6.80 -10.75
C ALA A 369 27.99 5.89 -10.53
N ASP A 370 27.16 6.15 -9.52
CA ASP A 370 25.97 5.35 -9.17
C ASP A 370 24.65 5.92 -9.71
N MET A 371 24.69 6.92 -10.60
CA MET A 371 23.47 7.50 -11.17
C MET A 371 22.69 6.47 -12.01
N VAL A 372 21.53 6.07 -11.48
CA VAL A 372 20.56 5.18 -12.14
C VAL A 372 20.17 5.72 -13.52
N HIS A 373 20.15 4.85 -14.53
CA HIS A 373 19.74 5.24 -15.87
C HIS A 373 18.34 5.91 -15.89
N PRO A 374 18.16 7.06 -16.57
CA PRO A 374 16.91 7.83 -16.51
C PRO A 374 15.63 7.05 -16.87
N THR A 375 15.72 6.04 -17.74
CA THR A 375 14.57 5.20 -18.11
C THR A 375 14.09 4.32 -16.96
N LEU A 376 15.01 3.82 -16.12
CA LEU A 376 14.68 2.99 -14.96
C LEU A 376 14.06 3.83 -13.84
N ARG A 377 14.59 5.06 -13.64
CA ARG A 377 14.03 6.00 -12.66
C ARG A 377 12.63 6.49 -13.00
N LYS A 378 12.28 6.54 -14.30
CA LYS A 378 10.99 7.01 -14.81
C LYS A 378 9.91 5.93 -14.88
N LEU A 379 10.17 4.71 -14.41
CA LEU A 379 9.16 3.64 -14.40
C LEU A 379 7.97 4.02 -13.51
N HIS A 380 6.89 4.47 -14.14
CA HIS A 380 5.70 4.98 -13.47
C HIS A 380 4.98 3.91 -12.64
N ALA A 381 5.06 2.63 -13.04
CA ALA A 381 4.42 1.52 -12.34
C ALA A 381 4.86 1.36 -10.88
N ALA A 382 6.10 1.74 -10.55
CA ALA A 382 6.62 1.65 -9.17
C ALA A 382 5.89 2.61 -8.20
N GLY A 383 5.27 3.67 -8.72
CA GLY A 383 4.55 4.66 -7.93
C GLY A 383 3.06 4.36 -7.71
N PHE A 384 2.51 3.31 -8.33
CA PHE A 384 1.09 2.99 -8.16
C PHE A 384 0.79 2.54 -6.72
N LYS A 385 -0.33 3.04 -6.19
CA LYS A 385 -0.84 2.69 -4.85
C LYS A 385 -2.37 2.53 -4.89
N GLY A 386 -2.93 1.86 -3.89
CA GLY A 386 -4.37 1.67 -3.74
C GLY A 386 -5.00 0.93 -4.93
N THR A 387 -6.18 1.39 -5.37
CA THR A 387 -6.96 0.74 -6.43
C THR A 387 -6.21 0.62 -7.75
N PHE A 388 -5.39 1.63 -8.11
CA PHE A 388 -4.58 1.61 -9.34
C PHE A 388 -3.53 0.51 -9.36
N LEU A 389 -2.89 0.26 -8.21
CA LEU A 389 -1.92 -0.84 -8.09
C LEU A 389 -2.61 -2.20 -8.27
N LYS A 390 -3.75 -2.42 -7.60
CA LYS A 390 -4.51 -3.66 -7.75
C LYS A 390 -5.00 -3.88 -9.18
N ALA A 391 -5.55 -2.85 -9.82
CA ALA A 391 -5.95 -2.92 -11.22
C ALA A 391 -4.76 -3.23 -12.14
N TYR A 392 -3.60 -2.61 -11.91
CA TYR A 392 -2.37 -2.89 -12.65
C TYR A 392 -1.90 -4.34 -12.48
N MET A 393 -1.92 -4.87 -11.26
CA MET A 393 -1.57 -6.27 -10.99
C MET A 393 -2.49 -7.26 -11.69
N LEU A 394 -3.80 -6.95 -11.82
CA LEU A 394 -4.72 -7.77 -12.60
C LEU A 394 -4.38 -7.72 -14.09
N LEU A 395 -4.03 -6.55 -14.61
CA LEU A 395 -3.63 -6.39 -16.01
C LEU A 395 -2.32 -7.14 -16.32
N THR A 396 -1.31 -7.08 -15.44
CA THR A 396 -0.08 -7.86 -15.61
C THR A 396 -0.35 -9.36 -15.55
N LYS A 397 -1.28 -9.81 -14.69
CA LYS A 397 -1.71 -11.21 -14.59
C LYS A 397 -2.39 -11.70 -15.87
N ILE A 398 -3.25 -10.88 -16.48
CA ILE A 398 -3.85 -11.18 -17.80
C ILE A 398 -2.73 -11.28 -18.84
N THR A 399 -1.85 -10.28 -18.91
CA THR A 399 -0.75 -10.21 -19.88
C THR A 399 0.18 -11.41 -19.80
N LYS A 400 0.49 -11.90 -18.60
CA LYS A 400 1.28 -13.11 -18.39
C LYS A 400 0.66 -14.34 -19.06
N LYS A 401 -0.68 -14.43 -19.11
CA LYS A 401 -1.40 -15.59 -19.63
C LYS A 401 -1.59 -15.57 -21.15
N ILE A 402 -1.92 -14.40 -21.71
CA ILE A 402 -2.28 -14.29 -23.14
C ILE A 402 -1.22 -13.59 -24.00
N GLY A 403 -0.26 -12.89 -23.40
CA GLY A 403 0.71 -12.05 -24.11
C GLY A 403 0.17 -10.68 -24.52
N TRP A 404 1.09 -9.79 -24.90
CA TRP A 404 0.79 -8.39 -25.23
C TRP A 404 -0.08 -8.23 -26.49
N ASP A 405 0.24 -8.94 -27.57
CA ASP A 405 -0.47 -8.77 -28.86
C ASP A 405 -1.92 -9.23 -28.77
N GLN A 406 -2.17 -10.36 -28.10
CA GLN A 406 -3.52 -10.86 -27.87
C GLN A 406 -4.32 -9.94 -26.94
N LEU A 407 -3.66 -9.37 -25.92
CA LEU A 407 -4.28 -8.38 -25.05
C LEU A 407 -4.69 -7.12 -25.84
N LEU A 408 -3.86 -6.64 -26.77
CA LEU A 408 -4.22 -5.53 -27.66
C LEU A 408 -5.38 -5.87 -28.60
N ARG A 409 -5.45 -7.11 -29.09
CA ARG A 409 -6.57 -7.59 -29.92
C ARG A 409 -7.88 -7.58 -29.15
N ILE A 410 -7.88 -8.09 -27.93
CA ILE A 410 -9.04 -8.07 -27.04
C ILE A 410 -9.42 -6.62 -26.70
N ARG A 411 -8.42 -5.77 -26.40
CA ARG A 411 -8.63 -4.34 -26.15
C ARG A 411 -9.36 -3.65 -27.32
N SER A 412 -8.94 -3.89 -28.56
CA SER A 412 -9.57 -3.28 -29.75
C SER A 412 -10.94 -3.88 -30.11
N GLN A 413 -11.20 -5.12 -29.68
CA GLN A 413 -12.50 -5.76 -29.83
C GLN A 413 -13.54 -5.21 -28.85
N VAL A 414 -13.12 -4.92 -27.63
CA VAL A 414 -13.99 -4.54 -26.51
C VAL A 414 -14.14 -3.03 -26.37
N PHE A 415 -13.07 -2.27 -26.67
CA PHE A 415 -13.03 -0.83 -26.44
C PHE A 415 -12.96 0.02 -27.70
N VAL A 416 -13.49 1.24 -27.58
CA VAL A 416 -13.23 2.38 -28.46
C VAL A 416 -12.37 3.39 -27.71
N MET A 417 -11.38 3.98 -28.37
CA MET A 417 -10.56 5.03 -27.78
C MET A 417 -11.28 6.39 -27.82
N GLU A 418 -11.01 7.28 -26.87
CA GLU A 418 -11.71 8.57 -26.79
C GLU A 418 -11.48 9.47 -28.02
N GLU A 419 -10.28 9.40 -28.61
CA GLU A 419 -9.94 10.13 -29.85
C GLU A 419 -10.73 9.58 -31.06
N GLU A 420 -10.84 8.26 -31.17
CA GLU A 420 -11.65 7.59 -32.20
C GLU A 420 -13.13 7.97 -32.07
N TYR A 421 -13.66 7.97 -30.83
CA TYR A 421 -15.04 8.37 -30.54
C TYR A 421 -15.31 9.86 -30.83
N ARG A 422 -14.34 10.76 -30.56
CA ARG A 422 -14.45 12.20 -30.86
C ARG A 422 -14.39 12.48 -32.36
N HIS A 423 -13.49 11.82 -33.09
CA HIS A 423 -13.35 11.96 -34.53
C HIS A 423 -14.61 11.46 -35.26
N GLU A 424 -15.23 10.39 -34.77
CA GLU A 424 -16.49 9.88 -35.31
C GLU A 424 -17.67 10.84 -35.04
N LYS A 425 -17.79 11.41 -33.83
CA LYS A 425 -18.80 12.45 -33.57
C LYS A 425 -18.63 13.68 -34.46
N GLN A 426 -17.39 14.08 -34.75
CA GLN A 426 -17.10 15.17 -35.68
C GLN A 426 -17.48 14.78 -37.12
N HIS A 427 -17.17 13.55 -37.57
CA HIS A 427 -17.58 13.03 -38.87
C HIS A 427 -19.10 12.89 -39.04
N VAL A 428 -19.82 12.45 -38.01
CA VAL A 428 -21.30 12.35 -38.01
C VAL A 428 -21.95 13.73 -38.04
N SER A 429 -21.33 14.75 -37.42
CA SER A 429 -21.79 16.15 -37.50
C SER A 429 -21.50 16.85 -38.83
N GLN A 430 -20.64 16.26 -39.67
CA GLN A 430 -20.26 16.78 -41.00
C GLN A 430 -20.84 15.98 -42.17
N GLN A 431 -21.83 15.11 -41.95
CA GLN A 431 -22.65 14.64 -43.07
C GLN A 431 -23.63 15.75 -43.51
N PRO A 432 -23.52 16.30 -44.73
CA PRO A 432 -24.56 17.15 -45.26
C PRO A 432 -25.79 16.28 -45.46
N SER A 433 -26.85 16.52 -44.68
CA SER A 433 -28.15 15.92 -44.95
C SER A 433 -28.55 16.31 -46.38
N SER A 434 -28.44 15.40 -47.35
CA SER A 434 -29.11 15.58 -48.63
C SER A 434 -30.61 15.54 -48.34
N ARG A 435 -31.21 16.71 -48.20
CA ARG A 435 -32.64 16.88 -48.01
C ARG A 435 -33.36 16.42 -49.27
N ASN A 436 -33.75 15.15 -49.33
CA ASN A 436 -34.79 14.73 -50.26
C ASN A 436 -36.12 15.29 -49.76
N ALA A 437 -36.62 16.28 -50.50
CA ALA A 437 -37.87 16.96 -50.26
C ALA A 437 -39.06 16.06 -50.64
N SER A 438 -39.48 15.17 -49.75
CA SER A 438 -40.84 14.58 -49.78
C SER A 438 -41.08 13.71 -48.54
N THR A 439 -41.60 14.33 -47.48
CA THR A 439 -42.49 13.78 -46.42
C THR A 439 -42.55 14.78 -45.26
N SER A 440 -42.91 16.02 -45.59
CA SER A 440 -43.28 17.03 -44.60
C SER A 440 -44.79 16.98 -44.38
N ALA A 441 -45.25 16.11 -43.48
CA ALA A 441 -46.54 16.25 -42.81
C ALA A 441 -46.57 15.36 -41.57
N ILE A 442 -47.09 15.94 -40.47
CA ILE A 442 -47.36 15.33 -39.15
C ILE A 442 -46.18 15.40 -38.16
N ARG A 443 -46.06 16.56 -37.50
CA ARG A 443 -45.77 16.63 -36.05
C ARG A 443 -46.45 17.88 -35.47
N SER A 444 -47.40 17.66 -34.58
CA SER A 444 -48.04 18.64 -33.71
C SER A 444 -47.46 18.50 -32.28
N PRO A 445 -47.59 19.52 -31.40
CA PRO A 445 -46.52 19.98 -30.53
C PRO A 445 -46.57 19.44 -29.10
N SER A 446 -45.40 19.40 -28.45
CA SER A 446 -45.26 19.26 -26.98
C SER A 446 -45.43 20.62 -26.28
N PRO A 447 -46.09 20.68 -25.11
CA PRO A 447 -46.44 21.93 -24.44
C PRO A 447 -45.28 22.55 -23.65
N GLN A 448 -45.24 23.89 -23.66
CA GLN A 448 -44.43 24.74 -22.80
C GLN A 448 -45.01 24.82 -21.37
N THR A 449 -44.13 24.99 -20.38
CA THR A 449 -44.46 25.62 -19.10
C THR A 449 -43.51 26.81 -18.85
N ASN A 450 -44.12 27.99 -18.69
CA ASN A 450 -43.59 29.29 -18.21
C ASN A 450 -42.74 29.14 -16.93
N GLY A 451 -41.82 30.02 -16.52
CA GLY A 451 -41.46 31.39 -16.88
C GLY A 451 -40.97 32.12 -15.61
N HIS A 452 -39.86 32.88 -15.71
CA HIS A 452 -39.32 33.97 -14.83
C HIS A 452 -37.78 33.94 -14.91
N GLY A 453 -37.00 34.99 -15.16
CA GLY A 453 -37.17 36.41 -15.45
C GLY A 453 -35.77 37.07 -15.46
N GLU A 454 -35.52 37.98 -16.43
CA GLU A 454 -34.55 39.11 -16.54
C GLU A 454 -33.10 38.96 -16.01
N VAL A 455 -32.01 39.45 -16.63
CA VAL A 455 -31.77 40.76 -17.27
C VAL A 455 -30.58 40.67 -18.25
N GLU A 456 -30.57 41.60 -19.21
CA GLU A 456 -29.62 41.87 -20.31
C GLU A 456 -28.18 42.22 -19.90
N ALA A 457 -27.21 41.97 -20.80
CA ALA A 457 -26.28 43.01 -21.29
C ALA A 457 -25.58 42.57 -22.60
N VAL A 458 -25.68 43.43 -23.60
CA VAL A 458 -25.12 43.36 -24.96
C VAL A 458 -23.80 44.15 -25.01
N SER A 459 -22.84 43.74 -25.86
CA SER A 459 -21.97 44.60 -26.70
C SER A 459 -21.08 43.67 -27.56
N GLU A 460 -21.38 43.48 -28.84
CA GLU A 460 -21.06 44.31 -30.03
C GLU A 460 -19.60 44.25 -30.54
N ASN A 461 -19.44 43.47 -31.61
CA ASN A 461 -18.92 43.81 -32.96
C ASN A 461 -17.64 44.63 -33.22
N GLY A 462 -16.92 44.14 -34.26
CA GLY A 462 -16.00 44.87 -35.15
C GLY A 462 -14.87 43.93 -35.64
N GLU A 463 -15.01 43.15 -36.73
CA GLU A 463 -14.73 43.53 -38.14
C GLU A 463 -13.50 44.46 -38.29
N SER A 464 -12.47 44.22 -39.13
CA SER A 464 -12.48 43.70 -40.50
C SER A 464 -11.05 43.49 -41.07
N SER A 465 -10.89 42.40 -41.85
CA SER A 465 -10.28 42.29 -43.20
C SER A 465 -8.80 42.61 -43.55
N LYS A 466 -8.17 41.59 -44.17
CA LYS A 466 -7.36 41.54 -45.43
C LYS A 466 -5.96 42.21 -45.48
N ALA A 467 -4.97 41.77 -46.25
CA ALA A 467 -4.63 40.57 -47.05
C ALA A 467 -3.18 40.75 -47.60
N GLU A 468 -2.58 39.65 -48.10
CA GLU A 468 -1.47 39.55 -49.11
C GLU A 468 -0.06 40.03 -48.68
N GLU A 469 1.10 39.48 -49.12
CA GLU A 469 1.47 38.41 -50.06
C GLU A 469 2.97 38.01 -49.85
N GLU A 470 3.27 36.77 -50.25
CA GLU A 470 4.52 36.07 -50.67
C GLU A 470 5.88 36.81 -50.70
N THR A 471 7.02 36.19 -50.33
CA THR A 471 7.82 35.31 -51.22
C THR A 471 9.03 34.65 -50.53
N ASN A 472 9.43 33.50 -51.11
CA ASN A 472 10.44 32.50 -50.72
C ASN A 472 11.92 32.96 -50.65
N ASN A 473 12.72 32.24 -49.86
CA ASN A 473 13.97 31.63 -50.35
C ASN A 473 14.48 30.44 -49.49
N GLU A 474 14.83 29.37 -50.20
CA GLU A 474 15.32 28.04 -49.81
C GLU A 474 16.76 28.10 -49.21
N THR A 475 17.27 27.22 -48.34
CA THR A 475 17.67 25.82 -48.60
C THR A 475 18.39 25.17 -47.37
N VAL A 476 18.28 23.82 -47.28
CA VAL A 476 19.09 22.73 -46.63
C VAL A 476 19.32 22.57 -45.11
N ASP A 477 18.53 21.65 -44.52
CA ASP A 477 18.86 20.25 -44.06
C ASP A 477 19.77 19.96 -42.84
N ALA A 478 19.20 19.31 -41.79
CA ALA A 478 19.51 17.91 -41.38
C ALA A 478 19.08 17.54 -39.91
N GLY A 479 18.13 16.59 -39.79
CA GLY A 479 18.06 15.47 -38.81
C GLY A 479 17.68 15.73 -37.33
N GLU A 480 16.85 14.96 -36.62
CA GLU A 480 16.11 13.70 -36.84
C GLU A 480 14.94 13.65 -35.83
N SER A 481 13.77 13.16 -36.24
CA SER A 481 12.66 12.82 -35.34
C SER A 481 12.15 11.41 -35.69
N LEU A 482 12.01 10.57 -34.67
CA LEU A 482 11.66 9.15 -34.76
C LEU A 482 10.22 8.94 -35.26
N GLU A 483 10.06 8.24 -36.37
CA GLU A 483 8.79 7.68 -36.82
C GLU A 483 8.46 6.34 -36.11
N ARG A 484 7.18 6.15 -35.77
CA ARG A 484 6.61 4.89 -35.25
C ARG A 484 6.32 3.93 -36.42
N PRO A 485 6.46 2.60 -36.25
CA PRO A 485 6.23 1.66 -37.33
C PRO A 485 4.75 1.58 -37.73
N ALA A 486 4.50 1.66 -39.03
CA ALA A 486 3.20 1.50 -39.66
C ALA A 486 2.69 0.05 -39.55
N THR A 487 1.39 -0.07 -39.31
CA THR A 487 0.62 -1.28 -39.15
C THR A 487 0.75 -2.20 -40.37
N THR A 488 1.10 -3.45 -40.13
CA THR A 488 1.19 -4.53 -41.12
C THR A 488 -0.17 -4.81 -41.76
N VAL A 489 -0.25 -4.63 -43.08
CA VAL A 489 -1.41 -4.99 -43.92
C VAL A 489 -1.44 -6.51 -44.10
N ALA A 490 -2.51 -7.16 -43.63
CA ALA A 490 -2.77 -8.57 -43.87
C ALA A 490 -3.23 -8.78 -45.33
N SER A 491 -2.70 -9.82 -45.96
CA SER A 491 -2.98 -10.24 -47.34
C SER A 491 -4.39 -10.82 -47.50
N GLU A 492 -5.14 -10.31 -48.48
CA GLU A 492 -6.46 -10.79 -48.90
C GLU A 492 -6.41 -12.19 -49.53
N GLU A 493 -7.23 -13.12 -49.02
CA GLU A 493 -7.63 -14.33 -49.72
C GLU A 493 -8.89 -14.05 -50.55
N VAL A 494 -8.79 -14.26 -51.87
CA VAL A 494 -9.90 -14.08 -52.81
C VAL A 494 -10.85 -15.28 -52.72
N LYS A 495 -12.10 -15.07 -52.28
CA LYS A 495 -13.22 -15.99 -52.52
C LYS A 495 -14.35 -15.25 -53.24
N ALA A 496 -14.74 -15.80 -54.39
CA ALA A 496 -15.87 -15.35 -55.19
C ALA A 496 -17.19 -15.94 -54.67
N GLY A 497 -18.24 -15.12 -54.57
CA GLY A 497 -19.63 -15.59 -54.50
C GLY A 497 -20.56 -14.83 -53.55
N SER A 498 -21.11 -13.72 -54.04
CA SER A 498 -22.44 -13.12 -53.77
C SER A 498 -23.09 -13.25 -52.38
N ASP A 499 -22.95 -12.20 -51.56
CA ASP A 499 -24.01 -11.34 -51.00
C ASP A 499 -23.34 -10.42 -49.97
N GLU A 500 -22.92 -9.22 -50.37
CA GLU A 500 -22.26 -8.28 -49.46
C GLU A 500 -23.30 -7.47 -48.66
N PRO A 501 -23.25 -7.50 -47.31
CA PRO A 501 -23.82 -6.43 -46.51
C PRO A 501 -22.95 -5.19 -46.66
N ASP A 502 -23.56 -4.02 -46.83
CA ASP A 502 -22.91 -2.72 -46.92
C ASP A 502 -21.78 -2.56 -45.85
N PRO A 503 -20.51 -2.31 -46.24
CA PRO A 503 -19.38 -2.18 -45.32
C PRO A 503 -19.58 -1.09 -44.27
N SER A 504 -20.39 -0.06 -44.59
CA SER A 504 -20.72 1.03 -43.68
C SER A 504 -21.60 0.57 -42.51
N HIS A 505 -22.49 -0.41 -42.74
CA HIS A 505 -23.34 -0.99 -41.70
C HIS A 505 -22.59 -1.97 -40.79
N GLN A 506 -21.57 -2.68 -41.31
CA GLN A 506 -20.69 -3.52 -40.48
C GLN A 506 -19.77 -2.69 -39.57
N ALA A 507 -19.19 -1.61 -40.09
CA ALA A 507 -18.40 -0.69 -39.27
C ALA A 507 -19.27 -0.03 -38.18
N TYR A 508 -20.46 0.48 -38.54
CA TYR A 508 -21.37 1.14 -37.60
C TYR A 508 -21.90 0.21 -36.48
N THR A 509 -22.20 -1.06 -36.80
CA THR A 509 -22.62 -2.06 -35.80
C THR A 509 -21.46 -2.56 -34.93
N GLN A 510 -20.23 -2.59 -35.47
CA GLN A 510 -19.02 -2.86 -34.69
C GLN A 510 -18.71 -1.76 -33.66
N PHE A 511 -19.07 -0.51 -33.92
CA PHE A 511 -18.93 0.59 -32.95
C PHE A 511 -20.01 0.58 -31.86
N GLN A 512 -21.25 0.17 -32.18
CA GLN A 512 -22.35 0.16 -31.19
C GLN A 512 -22.14 -0.85 -30.04
N ASN A 513 -21.36 -1.91 -30.25
CA ASN A 513 -21.14 -2.95 -29.25
C ASN A 513 -19.88 -2.75 -28.39
N LYS A 514 -19.03 -1.78 -28.73
CA LYS A 514 -17.79 -1.47 -28.01
C LYS A 514 -18.04 -0.43 -26.93
N ARG A 515 -17.33 -0.53 -25.81
CA ARG A 515 -17.40 0.45 -24.71
C ARG A 515 -16.27 1.47 -24.80
N LEU A 516 -16.47 2.66 -24.25
CA LEU A 516 -15.39 3.63 -24.11
C LEU A 516 -14.37 3.10 -23.08
N CYS A 517 -13.08 3.08 -23.45
CA CYS A 517 -12.01 2.81 -22.50
C CYS A 517 -11.85 4.01 -21.56
N GLU A 518 -11.87 3.77 -20.25
CA GLU A 518 -11.58 4.79 -19.26
C GLU A 518 -10.12 5.25 -19.38
N ARG A 519 -9.87 6.55 -19.25
CA ARG A 519 -8.54 7.14 -19.43
C ARG A 519 -7.49 6.55 -18.49
N TRP A 520 -7.90 6.23 -17.27
CA TRP A 520 -6.98 5.64 -16.29
C TRP A 520 -6.54 4.24 -16.71
N LEU A 521 -7.44 3.45 -17.31
CA LEU A 521 -7.12 2.10 -17.78
C LEU A 521 -6.22 2.17 -19.01
N ASP A 522 -6.47 3.12 -19.92
CA ASP A 522 -5.57 3.37 -21.05
C ASP A 522 -4.15 3.77 -20.58
N ASN A 523 -4.05 4.62 -19.56
CA ASN A 523 -2.77 4.94 -18.92
C ASN A 523 -2.09 3.68 -18.34
N LEU A 524 -2.84 2.75 -17.73
CA LEU A 524 -2.27 1.48 -17.26
C LEU A 524 -1.73 0.63 -18.42
N PHE A 525 -2.39 0.60 -19.59
CA PHE A 525 -1.86 -0.07 -20.78
C PHE A 525 -0.54 0.54 -21.25
N MET A 526 -0.44 1.88 -21.26
CA MET A 526 0.78 2.57 -21.63
C MET A 526 1.92 2.29 -20.66
N VAL A 527 1.65 2.32 -19.35
CA VAL A 527 2.65 2.00 -18.32
C VAL A 527 3.08 0.54 -18.38
N LEU A 528 2.14 -0.39 -18.64
CA LEU A 528 2.46 -1.80 -18.83
C LEU A 528 3.35 -2.01 -20.06
N TYR A 529 3.08 -1.32 -21.17
CA TYR A 529 3.93 -1.37 -22.36
C TYR A 529 5.36 -0.90 -22.05
N GLU A 530 5.51 0.17 -21.26
CA GLU A 530 6.83 0.64 -20.84
C GLU A 530 7.57 -0.39 -19.98
N ASP A 531 6.90 -1.00 -19.00
CA ASP A 531 7.46 -2.07 -18.16
C ASP A 531 7.92 -3.25 -19.04
N LEU A 532 7.08 -3.73 -19.97
CA LEU A 532 7.42 -4.83 -20.90
C LEU A 532 8.59 -4.48 -21.82
N ARG A 533 8.61 -3.25 -22.34
CA ARG A 533 9.68 -2.76 -23.22
C ARG A 533 11.01 -2.73 -22.47
N VAL A 534 11.05 -2.14 -21.27
CA VAL A 534 12.26 -2.05 -20.45
C VAL A 534 12.75 -3.44 -20.05
N TYR A 535 11.84 -4.33 -19.67
CA TYR A 535 12.17 -5.73 -19.38
C TYR A 535 12.82 -6.41 -20.60
N THR A 536 12.22 -6.27 -21.78
CA THR A 536 12.73 -6.89 -23.01
C THR A 536 14.11 -6.35 -23.41
N ILE A 537 14.32 -5.03 -23.30
CA ILE A 537 15.63 -4.41 -23.54
C ILE A 537 16.68 -5.00 -22.59
N TRP A 538 16.38 -5.03 -21.29
CA TRP A 538 17.27 -5.59 -20.29
C TRP A 538 17.65 -7.06 -20.58
N ARG A 539 16.67 -7.91 -20.88
CA ARG A 539 16.94 -9.33 -21.20
C ARG A 539 17.75 -9.49 -22.49
N THR A 540 17.50 -8.65 -23.49
CA THR A 540 18.24 -8.66 -24.76
C THR A 540 19.69 -8.21 -24.55
N GLU A 541 19.92 -7.12 -23.81
CA GLU A 541 21.26 -6.66 -23.46
C GLU A 541 22.03 -7.72 -22.68
N MET A 542 21.43 -8.32 -21.64
CA MET A 542 22.07 -9.38 -20.88
C MET A 542 22.47 -10.57 -21.75
N ALA A 543 21.60 -10.98 -22.68
CA ALA A 543 21.89 -12.07 -23.61
C ALA A 543 23.05 -11.73 -24.56
N GLN A 544 23.11 -10.50 -25.08
CA GLN A 544 24.19 -10.03 -25.96
C GLN A 544 25.54 -10.01 -25.23
N TYR A 545 25.59 -9.49 -24.01
CA TYR A 545 26.81 -9.49 -23.19
C TYR A 545 27.27 -10.92 -22.86
N ARG A 546 26.33 -11.81 -22.53
CA ARG A 546 26.62 -13.23 -22.28
C ARG A 546 27.19 -13.93 -23.54
N GLN A 547 26.68 -13.61 -24.73
CA GLN A 547 27.22 -14.12 -26.00
C GLN A 547 28.63 -13.59 -26.30
N GLN A 548 28.90 -12.33 -25.99
CA GLN A 548 30.22 -11.70 -26.15
C GLN A 548 31.21 -12.07 -25.03
N GLN A 549 30.80 -12.89 -24.07
CA GLN A 549 31.56 -13.22 -22.84
C GLN A 549 32.01 -11.98 -22.05
N LEU A 550 31.25 -10.89 -22.16
CA LEU A 550 31.46 -9.66 -21.41
C LEU A 550 30.65 -9.69 -20.11
N VAL A 551 31.19 -9.09 -19.06
CA VAL A 551 30.47 -8.94 -17.78
C VAL A 551 29.44 -7.82 -17.94
N TYR A 552 28.16 -8.16 -17.78
CA TYR A 552 27.09 -7.17 -17.73
C TYR A 552 27.13 -6.44 -16.39
N LYS A 553 27.48 -5.14 -16.42
CA LYS A 553 27.61 -4.30 -15.23
C LYS A 553 26.45 -3.31 -15.16
N LYS A 554 25.82 -3.25 -13.99
CA LYS A 554 24.78 -2.28 -13.59
C LYS A 554 25.01 -1.89 -12.14
N THR A 555 24.47 -0.76 -11.71
CA THR A 555 24.56 -0.33 -10.30
C THR A 555 23.67 -1.19 -9.42
N ALA A 556 23.90 -1.19 -8.10
CA ALA A 556 23.06 -1.94 -7.16
C ALA A 556 21.59 -1.50 -7.22
N GLU A 557 21.34 -0.19 -7.39
CA GLU A 557 20.00 0.39 -7.50
C GLU A 557 19.31 0.00 -8.81
N GLU A 558 20.05 -0.08 -9.91
CA GLU A 558 19.50 -0.57 -11.18
C GLU A 558 19.08 -2.04 -11.08
N TRP A 559 19.90 -2.89 -10.44
CA TRP A 559 19.54 -4.29 -10.20
C TRP A 559 18.31 -4.45 -9.30
N GLU A 560 18.16 -3.60 -8.28
CA GLU A 560 16.98 -3.58 -7.42
C GLU A 560 15.72 -3.25 -8.24
N ILE A 561 15.75 -2.18 -9.04
CA ILE A 561 14.63 -1.75 -9.89
C ILE A 561 14.28 -2.83 -10.93
N LEU A 562 15.28 -3.46 -11.55
CA LEU A 562 15.09 -4.54 -12.52
C LEU A 562 14.47 -5.78 -11.87
N GLY A 563 14.87 -6.10 -10.64
CA GLY A 563 14.25 -7.16 -9.85
C GLY A 563 12.78 -6.88 -9.56
N GLU A 564 12.44 -5.66 -9.10
CA GLU A 564 11.05 -5.25 -8.88
C GLU A 564 10.22 -5.28 -10.18
N LEU A 565 10.80 -4.83 -11.30
CA LEU A 565 10.16 -4.88 -12.61
C LEU A 565 9.82 -6.33 -13.02
N ALA A 566 10.79 -7.24 -12.89
CA ALA A 566 10.59 -8.65 -13.20
C ALA A 566 9.50 -9.27 -12.30
N GLU A 567 9.49 -8.92 -11.01
CA GLU A 567 8.45 -9.35 -10.08
C GLU A 567 7.06 -8.83 -10.47
N ARG A 568 6.92 -7.55 -10.84
CA ARG A 568 5.65 -6.97 -11.31
C ARG A 568 5.11 -7.66 -12.57
N LEU A 569 6.00 -8.07 -13.47
CA LEU A 569 5.69 -8.80 -14.70
C LEU A 569 5.58 -10.32 -14.49
N HIS A 570 5.69 -10.80 -13.25
CA HIS A 570 5.58 -12.20 -12.86
C HIS A 570 6.69 -13.13 -13.42
N HIS A 571 7.87 -12.58 -13.69
CA HIS A 571 9.10 -13.26 -14.06
C HIS A 571 9.97 -13.49 -12.81
N PHE A 572 9.64 -14.54 -12.06
CA PHE A 572 10.22 -14.77 -10.73
C PHE A 572 11.71 -15.11 -10.79
N ASP A 573 12.11 -16.03 -11.66
CA ASP A 573 13.51 -16.51 -11.74
C ASP A 573 14.46 -15.37 -12.15
N GLU A 574 14.06 -14.56 -13.14
CA GLU A 574 14.81 -13.39 -13.57
C GLU A 574 14.87 -12.30 -12.51
N GLY A 575 13.80 -12.12 -11.73
CA GLY A 575 13.79 -11.20 -10.60
C GLY A 575 14.79 -11.61 -9.52
N ILE A 576 14.86 -12.90 -9.21
CA ILE A 576 15.85 -13.45 -8.27
C ILE A 576 17.28 -13.29 -8.79
N GLU A 577 17.54 -13.51 -10.07
CA GLU A 577 18.86 -13.26 -10.70
C GLU A 577 19.30 -11.80 -10.46
N ALA A 578 18.39 -10.85 -10.67
CA ALA A 578 18.64 -9.43 -10.43
C ALA A 578 18.86 -9.10 -8.95
N TYR A 579 18.04 -9.66 -8.04
CA TYR A 579 18.20 -9.44 -6.59
C TYR A 579 19.51 -10.01 -6.05
N GLN A 580 19.93 -11.19 -6.50
CA GLN A 580 21.22 -11.77 -6.12
C GLN A 580 22.40 -10.93 -6.64
N ALA A 581 22.30 -10.40 -7.87
CA ALA A 581 23.29 -9.48 -8.41
C ALA A 581 23.35 -8.16 -7.61
N CYS A 582 22.21 -7.63 -7.16
CA CYS A 582 22.13 -6.47 -6.26
C CYS A 582 22.86 -6.75 -4.94
N LEU A 583 22.52 -7.86 -4.27
CA LEU A 583 23.09 -8.24 -2.97
C LEU A 583 24.59 -8.56 -3.04
N GLY A 584 25.10 -8.97 -4.21
CA GLY A 584 26.53 -9.14 -4.44
C GLY A 584 27.32 -7.84 -4.49
N LEU A 585 26.65 -6.70 -4.73
CA LEU A 585 27.27 -5.37 -4.78
C LEU A 585 27.04 -4.56 -3.49
N ARG A 586 25.79 -4.50 -3.03
CA ARG A 586 25.37 -3.73 -1.85
C ARG A 586 24.20 -4.46 -1.18
N PHE A 587 24.16 -4.42 0.14
CA PHE A 587 22.96 -4.90 0.84
C PHE A 587 21.75 -4.04 0.46
N SER A 588 20.65 -4.71 0.15
CA SER A 588 19.36 -4.07 -0.03
C SER A 588 18.30 -4.88 0.72
N PRO A 589 17.54 -4.25 1.64
CA PRO A 589 16.44 -4.94 2.34
C PRO A 589 15.39 -5.47 1.34
N LYS A 590 15.12 -4.73 0.26
CA LYS A 590 14.19 -5.16 -0.79
C LYS A 590 14.67 -6.40 -1.52
N ALA A 591 15.92 -6.38 -1.99
CA ALA A 591 16.49 -7.52 -2.70
C ALA A 591 16.58 -8.75 -1.78
N MET A 592 16.94 -8.57 -0.51
CA MET A 592 16.96 -9.64 0.48
C MET A 592 15.56 -10.22 0.73
N ARG A 593 14.52 -9.38 0.80
CA ARG A 593 13.12 -9.83 0.91
C ARG A 593 12.67 -10.58 -0.36
N GLY A 594 13.09 -10.15 -1.54
CA GLY A 594 12.87 -10.88 -2.78
C GLY A 594 13.49 -12.29 -2.75
N CYS A 595 14.76 -12.38 -2.36
CA CYS A 595 15.46 -13.66 -2.17
C CYS A 595 14.86 -14.54 -1.06
N LEU A 596 14.30 -13.94 -0.01
CA LEU A 596 13.59 -14.69 1.04
C LEU A 596 12.42 -15.50 0.45
N LYS A 597 11.68 -14.94 -0.53
CA LYS A 597 10.60 -15.67 -1.21
C LYS A 597 11.10 -16.90 -1.98
N LEU A 598 12.30 -16.83 -2.58
CA LEU A 598 12.93 -17.99 -3.21
C LEU A 598 13.22 -19.06 -2.18
N TYR A 599 13.86 -18.69 -1.06
CA TYR A 599 14.23 -19.63 -0.02
C TYR A 599 12.99 -20.29 0.63
N GLU A 600 11.89 -19.55 0.73
CA GLU A 600 10.59 -20.09 1.15
C GLU A 600 10.04 -21.12 0.16
N GLN A 601 10.16 -20.89 -1.16
CA GLN A 601 9.72 -21.84 -2.17
C GLN A 601 10.59 -23.09 -2.25
N THR A 602 11.91 -22.95 -2.05
CA THR A 602 12.84 -24.09 -2.08
C THR A 602 12.88 -24.87 -0.76
N GLY A 603 12.33 -24.31 0.32
CA GLY A 603 12.38 -24.90 1.66
C GLY A 603 13.78 -24.88 2.29
N ASP A 604 14.66 -23.96 1.87
CA ASP A 604 16.00 -23.84 2.45
C ASP A 604 15.97 -23.06 3.75
N VAL A 605 15.73 -23.77 4.86
CA VAL A 605 15.66 -23.23 6.22
C VAL A 605 16.90 -22.42 6.61
N ARG A 606 18.10 -22.84 6.17
CA ARG A 606 19.34 -22.14 6.54
C ARG A 606 19.45 -20.81 5.83
N ALA A 607 19.17 -20.78 4.53
CA ALA A 607 19.17 -19.55 3.75
C ALA A 607 18.06 -18.59 4.21
N MET A 608 16.87 -19.11 4.52
CA MET A 608 15.77 -18.33 5.09
C MET A 608 16.18 -17.65 6.40
N LEU A 609 16.73 -18.40 7.36
CA LEU A 609 17.18 -17.82 8.64
C LEU A 609 18.32 -16.82 8.44
N GLY A 610 19.25 -17.10 7.53
CA GLY A 610 20.31 -16.16 7.16
C GLY A 610 19.79 -14.84 6.58
N ALA A 611 18.75 -14.89 5.75
CA ALA A 611 18.08 -13.71 5.21
C ALA A 611 17.32 -12.94 6.30
N LEU A 612 16.57 -13.66 7.16
CA LEU A 612 15.82 -13.08 8.26
C LEU A 612 16.72 -12.37 9.28
N ILE A 613 17.86 -12.96 9.65
CA ILE A 613 18.82 -12.33 10.57
C ILE A 613 19.30 -10.98 10.01
N ARG A 614 19.61 -10.92 8.72
CA ARG A 614 20.05 -9.67 8.05
C ARG A 614 18.93 -8.63 7.99
N LEU A 615 17.71 -9.04 7.62
CA LEU A 615 16.55 -8.15 7.59
C LEU A 615 16.24 -7.60 8.99
N VAL A 616 16.23 -8.43 10.02
CA VAL A 616 16.03 -8.01 11.41
C VAL A 616 17.14 -7.04 11.84
N CYS A 617 18.41 -7.37 11.59
CA CYS A 617 19.54 -6.49 11.91
C CYS A 617 19.39 -5.11 11.27
N TRP A 618 19.02 -5.07 9.98
CA TRP A 618 18.76 -3.82 9.27
C TRP A 618 17.58 -3.03 9.84
N GLN A 619 16.51 -3.69 10.30
CA GLN A 619 15.39 -3.03 11.00
C GLN A 619 15.85 -2.38 12.31
N TYR A 620 16.64 -3.07 13.12
CA TYR A 620 17.20 -2.52 14.36
C TYR A 620 18.12 -1.32 14.12
N ARG A 621 18.92 -1.38 13.04
CA ARG A 621 19.77 -0.28 12.57
C ARG A 621 18.98 1.01 12.27
N TRP A 622 17.70 0.87 11.90
CA TRP A 622 16.73 1.94 11.66
C TRP A 622 15.65 2.02 12.75
N TYR A 623 16.04 1.72 13.99
CA TYR A 623 15.25 1.89 15.22
C TYR A 623 13.94 1.10 15.30
N SER A 624 13.83 0.01 14.54
CA SER A 624 12.63 -0.82 14.48
C SER A 624 12.86 -2.19 15.10
N GLU A 625 12.19 -2.47 16.21
CA GLU A 625 12.10 -3.81 16.80
C GLU A 625 10.96 -4.63 16.18
N PHE A 626 10.07 -3.99 15.43
CA PHE A 626 8.78 -4.56 15.07
C PHE A 626 8.51 -4.53 13.56
N SER A 627 8.44 -5.74 12.97
CA SER A 627 7.96 -5.97 11.61
C SER A 627 7.01 -7.18 11.59
N PRO A 628 5.69 -6.96 11.38
CA PRO A 628 4.72 -8.05 11.35
C PRO A 628 5.05 -9.15 10.32
N PRO A 629 5.48 -8.84 9.08
CA PRO A 629 5.83 -9.89 8.12
C PRO A 629 7.04 -10.72 8.53
N LEU A 630 8.10 -10.11 9.08
CA LEU A 630 9.27 -10.86 9.56
C LEU A 630 8.91 -11.74 10.77
N LEU A 631 8.06 -11.24 11.67
CA LEU A 631 7.54 -12.02 12.79
C LEU A 631 6.71 -13.22 12.30
N PHE A 632 5.87 -13.01 11.30
CA PHE A 632 5.08 -14.08 10.67
C PHE A 632 5.98 -15.15 10.05
N THR A 633 6.99 -14.78 9.26
CA THR A 633 7.91 -15.77 8.65
C THR A 633 8.68 -16.56 9.70
N ILE A 634 9.16 -15.91 10.77
CA ILE A 634 9.84 -16.60 11.88
C ILE A 634 8.88 -17.55 12.61
N ARG A 635 7.64 -17.13 12.84
CA ARG A 635 6.61 -17.96 13.46
C ARG A 635 6.33 -19.21 12.63
N ARG A 636 6.11 -19.05 11.32
CA ARG A 636 5.86 -20.17 10.39
C ARG A 636 7.04 -21.16 10.38
N LEU A 637 8.27 -20.65 10.35
CA LEU A 637 9.48 -21.46 10.47
C LEU A 637 9.51 -22.28 11.77
N ILE A 638 9.11 -21.68 12.89
CA ILE A 638 9.04 -22.36 14.19
C ILE A 638 7.93 -23.41 14.21
N GLU A 639 6.77 -23.12 13.61
CA GLU A 639 5.64 -24.05 13.49
C GLU A 639 6.02 -25.29 12.65
N GLU A 640 6.82 -25.12 11.59
CA GLU A 640 7.23 -26.20 10.69
C GLU A 640 8.44 -27.01 11.22
N GLU A 641 9.47 -26.35 11.73
CA GLU A 641 10.77 -26.97 12.04
C GLU A 641 11.05 -27.16 13.53
N GLY A 642 10.29 -26.47 14.39
CA GLY A 642 10.45 -26.48 15.84
C GLY A 642 11.50 -25.47 16.34
N THR A 643 11.22 -24.91 17.53
CA THR A 643 12.04 -23.82 18.11
C THR A 643 13.50 -24.21 18.36
N LEU A 644 13.75 -25.44 18.82
CA LEU A 644 15.11 -25.90 19.14
C LEU A 644 16.00 -25.96 17.89
N LYS A 645 15.46 -26.46 16.76
CA LYS A 645 16.18 -26.54 15.49
C LYS A 645 16.48 -25.15 14.95
N VAL A 646 15.48 -24.25 14.95
CA VAL A 646 15.65 -22.85 14.53
C VAL A 646 16.72 -22.15 15.36
N ARG A 647 16.69 -22.27 16.69
CA ARG A 647 17.71 -21.69 17.58
C ARG A 647 19.11 -22.26 17.33
N SER A 648 19.22 -23.57 17.13
CA SER A 648 20.51 -24.21 16.82
C SER A 648 21.10 -23.74 15.49
N ILE A 649 20.26 -23.50 14.47
CA ILE A 649 20.72 -22.99 13.17
C ILE A 649 21.16 -21.53 13.30
N ILE A 650 20.41 -20.70 14.04
CA ILE A 650 20.78 -19.31 14.32
C ILE A 650 22.16 -19.27 15.00
N GLN A 651 22.38 -20.09 16.05
CA GLN A 651 23.67 -20.18 16.75
C GLN A 651 24.81 -20.74 15.90
N GLY A 652 24.50 -21.60 14.92
CA GLY A 652 25.47 -22.16 13.99
C GLY A 652 25.91 -21.21 12.87
N THR A 653 25.33 -20.02 12.79
CA THR A 653 25.65 -19.01 11.76
C THR A 653 26.94 -18.28 12.13
N SER A 654 27.79 -17.96 11.15
CA SER A 654 29.07 -17.26 11.35
C SER A 654 28.96 -15.77 11.67
N LEU A 655 27.75 -15.25 11.91
CA LEU A 655 27.51 -13.84 12.20
C LEU A 655 27.85 -13.51 13.67
N PRO A 656 28.15 -12.24 13.98
CA PRO A 656 28.48 -11.85 15.35
C PRO A 656 27.36 -12.14 16.35
N GLN A 657 27.73 -12.56 17.57
CA GLN A 657 26.78 -12.98 18.61
C GLN A 657 25.73 -11.91 18.94
N HIS A 658 26.12 -10.63 18.96
CA HIS A 658 25.21 -9.52 19.23
C HIS A 658 24.09 -9.39 18.18
N VAL A 659 24.36 -9.74 16.92
CA VAL A 659 23.36 -9.75 15.84
C VAL A 659 22.38 -10.91 16.02
N LEU A 660 22.88 -12.09 16.40
CA LEU A 660 22.06 -13.28 16.63
C LEU A 660 21.09 -13.08 17.81
N GLU A 661 21.52 -12.35 18.83
CA GLU A 661 20.68 -12.00 19.99
C GLU A 661 19.44 -11.18 19.61
N LEU A 662 19.52 -10.33 18.57
CA LEU A 662 18.37 -9.58 18.06
C LEU A 662 17.28 -10.51 17.50
N THR A 663 17.68 -11.49 16.70
CA THR A 663 16.75 -12.49 16.13
C THR A 663 16.20 -13.42 17.21
N HIS A 664 16.99 -13.72 18.25
CA HIS A 664 16.49 -14.50 19.39
C HIS A 664 15.30 -13.83 20.09
N GLN A 665 15.17 -12.51 20.07
CA GLN A 665 14.01 -11.82 20.63
C GLN A 665 12.70 -12.20 19.93
N TYR A 666 12.73 -12.27 18.59
CA TYR A 666 11.59 -12.72 17.80
C TYR A 666 11.23 -14.18 18.15
N THR A 667 12.23 -15.04 18.31
CA THR A 667 11.98 -16.44 18.74
C THR A 667 11.42 -16.53 20.16
N ALA A 668 11.87 -15.66 21.07
CA ALA A 668 11.38 -15.60 22.45
C ALA A 668 9.93 -15.08 22.52
N LEU A 669 9.60 -14.12 21.66
CA LEU A 669 8.25 -13.60 21.49
C LEU A 669 7.29 -14.68 20.96
N VAL A 670 7.68 -15.44 19.93
CA VAL A 670 6.85 -16.56 19.44
C VAL A 670 6.65 -17.60 20.54
N ALA A 671 7.68 -17.88 21.35
CA ALA A 671 7.57 -18.79 22.48
C ALA A 671 6.67 -18.26 23.62
N SER A 672 6.64 -16.94 23.87
CA SER A 672 5.78 -16.37 24.93
C SER A 672 4.29 -16.56 24.64
N PHE A 673 3.90 -16.63 23.36
CA PHE A 673 2.54 -16.89 22.92
C PHE A 673 2.14 -18.36 22.85
N ARG A 674 3.08 -19.28 23.14
CA ARG A 674 2.87 -20.75 23.14
C ARG A 674 2.25 -21.26 21.83
N ASN A 675 2.76 -20.80 20.71
CA ASN A 675 2.32 -21.25 19.38
C ASN A 675 2.72 -22.73 19.14
N PRO A 676 2.05 -23.45 18.22
CA PRO A 676 2.46 -24.81 17.85
C PRO A 676 3.96 -24.86 17.47
N GLY A 677 4.70 -25.88 17.93
CA GLY A 677 6.15 -26.00 17.68
C GLY A 677 7.05 -25.13 18.59
N SER A 678 6.46 -24.41 19.55
CA SER A 678 7.20 -23.61 20.55
C SER A 678 7.53 -24.35 21.87
N GLU A 679 7.16 -25.62 21.97
CA GLU A 679 7.46 -26.51 23.12
C GLU A 679 8.94 -26.90 23.23
#